data_AF-A0A507C4E9-F1
#
_entry.id   AF-A0A507C4E9-F1
#
_cell.length_a   1.000
_cell.length_b   1.000
_cell.length_c   1.000
_cell.angle_alpha   90.00
_cell.angle_beta   90.00
_cell.angle_gamma   90.00
#
_symmetry.space_group_name_H-M   'P 1'
#
loop_
_entity.id
_entity.type
_entity.pdbx_description
1 polymer ?
#
loop_
_entity_poly.entity_id
_entity_poly.type
_entity_poly.pdbx_seq_one_letter_code
_entity_poly.pdbx_strand_id
1 'polypeptide(L)'
;MAEDYGRGSVSKRHSPLKGRDQLAEQVKKVTNLEIQRFADESFSPNEFVSSSLTGGTEDSIRTLHAILAEGKGSAAADLQRNVHRNYNEFVIISKEISQLEADLLILRGLLNELKDLNESLKDRENDNSVRPQDVGAEYGASMAKISDSTNQLGGSVDELSEMRKALLTEVYENVEGLEKALPSINGRRLLRDGTRSNFYEVQPSTFKQKTPVQFFLFNDALVVATKKKNLITGKTRLVVDRCWGLAEISVMDVSESDSPKTFQIVKRPDVNMYRAESADDKRSWMAGIKRGTDDMIDARRKTQSASNIAVPAYNEPLTPTIQAQTPRQIREELGPADLKWLLEVPDELDVSIAHRDFEEAVKLIEHAQTLLNTTSVDTIRVLSARNAVDERTVRLQAIISRDLANPLLTKTQVRNDISWLQRLGLSEEARDGFLSARSAAIRHKIRLLRFDGQISGYITELAETMFRQIRNTCDWYGTSFSEPAMASGFMKWVKSEIEVFVEIFRLQVFDSNQPFTVISECVQTSMEQVRQLREVGLDLGFLLERLFHNGVLRAIESHFQVCQQRVTKFMKADKFEIVACESPAVISMEMDTHDLTANVSISLFEFWLLLTEFASDVSGVISMQLYSKVIWCLGGIFTTYVVGLKVLSDASKLNIYQKITLLTNAVVVVETLLPKVASQLGQRFERPTPELDDMQTKLRDELRVIRERVIRSITLRLVESEYDYAQPELFSSNGGILEDALPSESMVKMIYEMNRVSNAFQSPLSRHDLLVSLLDLVFSTMSEKRFWETDKGPRRFGFAGVQHLVLDIHFLLQITSSFASELATQRANEVCEHALRAYFGQKDRINSPLKTGDWYDRRADAAVDLHHVKLGALTGEA
;
A
#
# COMPACT_ATOMS: atom_id res chain seq x y z
N MET A 1 4.68 90.12 -8.12
CA MET A 1 5.37 90.38 -9.40
C MET A 1 5.21 89.12 -10.22
N ALA A 2 4.69 89.08 -11.43
CA ALA A 2 4.00 89.99 -12.35
C ALA A 2 3.70 89.04 -13.54
N GLU A 3 2.48 88.95 -14.08
CA GLU A 3 1.92 89.86 -15.09
C GLU A 3 2.81 90.03 -16.34
N ASP A 4 2.32 89.94 -17.58
CA ASP A 4 1.03 89.42 -18.12
C ASP A 4 1.21 89.23 -19.66
N TYR A 5 0.12 89.21 -20.42
CA TYR A 5 -0.05 89.34 -21.88
C TYR A 5 -0.18 88.04 -22.70
N GLY A 6 -1.43 87.77 -23.09
CA GLY A 6 -1.81 86.85 -24.18
C GLY A 6 -2.60 87.54 -25.31
N ARG A 7 -3.47 86.77 -25.97
CA ARG A 7 -4.18 87.01 -27.26
C ARG A 7 -3.35 86.69 -28.52
N GLY A 8 -3.80 85.87 -29.48
CA GLY A 8 -4.86 84.84 -29.45
C GLY A 8 -5.77 84.75 -30.69
N SER A 9 -6.35 83.56 -30.90
CA SER A 9 -7.51 83.26 -31.78
C SER A 9 -8.32 82.14 -31.10
N VAL A 10 -9.61 82.31 -30.76
CA VAL A 10 -10.83 82.23 -31.61
C VAL A 10 -11.12 80.81 -32.13
N SER A 11 -12.29 80.16 -31.95
CA SER A 11 -13.42 80.35 -31.01
C SER A 11 -14.41 79.15 -31.05
N LYS A 12 -14.93 78.72 -29.88
CA LYS A 12 -16.20 78.00 -29.60
C LYS A 12 -16.76 76.93 -30.57
N ARG A 13 -17.07 75.73 -30.01
CA ARG A 13 -18.45 75.15 -29.88
C ARG A 13 -18.47 74.01 -28.84
N HIS A 14 -19.65 73.64 -28.33
CA HIS A 14 -19.85 72.70 -27.19
C HIS A 14 -20.53 71.38 -27.59
N SER A 15 -20.24 70.29 -26.85
CA SER A 15 -21.14 69.23 -26.32
C SER A 15 -20.39 67.88 -26.19
N PRO A 16 -20.95 66.84 -25.53
CA PRO A 16 -21.41 66.84 -24.13
C PRO A 16 -20.75 65.72 -23.29
N LEU A 17 -20.00 66.07 -22.24
CA LEU A 17 -19.30 65.11 -21.36
C LEU A 17 -20.15 64.63 -20.17
N LYS A 18 -21.25 63.89 -20.44
CA LYS A 18 -22.07 63.31 -19.35
C LYS A 18 -22.50 61.85 -19.51
N GLY A 19 -22.09 61.19 -20.60
CA GLY A 19 -22.43 59.77 -20.86
C GLY A 19 -21.30 58.77 -20.59
N ARG A 20 -20.07 59.22 -20.27
CA ARG A 20 -18.89 58.33 -20.26
C ARG A 20 -18.65 57.65 -18.90
N ASP A 21 -18.90 58.35 -17.79
CA ASP A 21 -18.66 57.82 -16.44
C ASP A 21 -19.72 56.78 -16.04
N GLN A 22 -20.98 56.98 -16.45
CA GLN A 22 -22.05 56.01 -16.20
C GLN A 22 -21.82 54.66 -16.89
N LEU A 23 -21.16 54.63 -18.05
CA LEU A 23 -20.75 53.39 -18.71
C LEU A 23 -19.59 52.71 -17.96
N ALA A 24 -18.60 53.47 -17.48
CA ALA A 24 -17.49 52.92 -16.69
C ALA A 24 -17.98 52.29 -15.38
N GLU A 25 -18.97 52.89 -14.73
CA GLU A 25 -19.54 52.42 -13.46
C GLU A 25 -20.55 51.26 -13.64
N GLN A 26 -21.20 51.14 -14.80
CA GLN A 26 -21.98 49.96 -15.17
C GLN A 26 -21.08 48.76 -15.52
N VAL A 27 -20.00 48.95 -16.30
CA VAL A 27 -19.06 47.88 -16.63
C VAL A 27 -18.42 47.29 -15.37
N LYS A 28 -18.04 48.13 -14.39
CA LYS A 28 -17.50 47.69 -13.10
C LYS A 28 -18.46 46.84 -12.24
N LYS A 29 -19.77 46.83 -12.54
CA LYS A 29 -20.75 45.94 -11.87
C LYS A 29 -20.92 44.58 -12.55
N VAL A 30 -20.36 44.38 -13.75
CA VAL A 30 -20.37 43.09 -14.45
C VAL A 30 -19.06 42.32 -14.23
N THR A 31 -17.94 43.03 -14.00
CA THR A 31 -16.61 42.45 -13.80
C THR A 31 -16.34 42.00 -12.35
N ASN A 32 -17.29 41.30 -11.72
CA ASN A 32 -17.07 40.73 -10.39
C ASN A 32 -17.77 39.36 -10.25
N LEU A 33 -17.32 38.38 -11.03
CA LEU A 33 -17.60 36.98 -10.77
C LEU A 33 -16.93 36.61 -9.45
N GLU A 34 -17.75 36.37 -8.42
CA GLU A 34 -17.30 35.95 -7.10
C GLU A 34 -16.68 34.55 -7.20
N ILE A 35 -15.35 34.47 -7.36
CA ILE A 35 -14.62 33.20 -7.50
C ILE A 35 -14.92 32.25 -6.33
N GLN A 36 -15.19 32.81 -5.15
CA GLN A 36 -15.64 32.08 -3.95
C GLN A 36 -16.93 31.27 -4.17
N ARG A 37 -17.84 31.72 -5.05
CA ARG A 37 -19.10 31.02 -5.34
C ARG A 37 -18.91 29.75 -6.18
N PHE A 38 -17.77 29.60 -6.86
CA PHE A 38 -17.36 28.35 -7.51
C PHE A 38 -16.55 27.42 -6.59
N ALA A 39 -16.25 27.83 -5.35
CA ALA A 39 -15.55 27.03 -4.36
C ALA A 39 -16.49 26.37 -3.34
N ASP A 40 -17.80 26.53 -3.52
CA ASP A 40 -18.86 25.91 -2.71
C ASP A 40 -19.18 24.50 -3.26
N GLU A 41 -19.13 23.48 -2.40
CA GLU A 41 -19.42 22.08 -2.79
C GLU A 41 -20.87 21.87 -3.25
N SER A 42 -21.78 22.80 -2.94
CA SER A 42 -23.19 22.76 -3.36
C SER A 42 -23.46 23.47 -4.70
N PHE A 43 -22.44 24.02 -5.37
CA PHE A 43 -22.60 24.81 -6.59
C PHE A 43 -23.23 24.02 -7.75
N SER A 44 -24.38 24.49 -8.25
CA SER A 44 -25.17 23.90 -9.35
C SER A 44 -24.89 24.59 -10.71
N PRO A 45 -24.06 24.03 -11.62
CA PRO A 45 -23.63 24.74 -12.82
C PRO A 45 -24.79 25.10 -13.77
N ASN A 46 -25.76 24.20 -13.92
CA ASN A 46 -26.91 24.39 -14.80
C ASN A 46 -27.85 25.51 -14.32
N GLU A 47 -27.92 25.73 -13.01
CA GLU A 47 -28.76 26.75 -12.37
C GLU A 47 -28.08 28.13 -12.39
N PHE A 48 -26.75 28.15 -12.19
CA PHE A 48 -25.94 29.34 -12.43
C PHE A 48 -26.00 29.80 -13.89
N VAL A 49 -25.90 28.88 -14.85
CA VAL A 49 -26.00 29.19 -16.29
C VAL A 49 -27.41 29.62 -16.67
N SER A 50 -28.46 28.92 -16.20
CA SER A 50 -29.84 29.29 -16.55
C SER A 50 -30.23 30.66 -15.98
N SER A 51 -29.92 30.94 -14.72
CA SER A 51 -30.17 32.26 -14.10
C SER A 51 -29.38 33.37 -14.80
N SER A 52 -28.08 33.17 -15.07
CA SER A 52 -27.23 34.18 -15.71
C SER A 52 -27.58 34.48 -17.18
N LEU A 53 -28.31 33.58 -17.86
CA LEU A 53 -28.71 33.72 -19.27
C LEU A 53 -30.18 34.08 -19.48
N THR A 54 -30.92 34.48 -18.42
CA THR A 54 -32.32 34.92 -18.52
C THR A 54 -32.50 36.23 -19.32
N GLY A 55 -32.49 36.10 -20.65
CA GLY A 55 -32.63 37.21 -21.62
C GLY A 55 -31.36 37.55 -22.41
N GLY A 56 -30.35 36.67 -22.44
CA GLY A 56 -29.08 36.93 -23.12
C GLY A 56 -29.17 36.94 -24.66
N THR A 57 -28.63 37.99 -25.28
CA THR A 57 -28.27 38.00 -26.71
C THR A 57 -26.96 37.24 -26.94
N GLU A 58 -26.64 36.95 -28.22
CA GLU A 58 -25.40 36.21 -28.56
C GLU A 58 -24.13 36.90 -28.03
N ASP A 59 -24.08 38.24 -28.09
CA ASP A 59 -22.97 39.03 -27.54
C ASP A 59 -22.79 38.85 -26.03
N SER A 60 -23.89 38.71 -25.28
CA SER A 60 -23.84 38.41 -23.84
C SER A 60 -23.26 37.03 -23.57
N ILE A 61 -23.60 36.03 -24.40
CA ILE A 61 -23.04 34.67 -24.30
C ILE A 61 -21.54 34.68 -24.62
N ARG A 62 -21.14 35.35 -25.71
CA ARG A 62 -19.72 35.51 -26.09
C ARG A 62 -18.91 36.23 -25.01
N THR A 63 -19.48 37.28 -24.40
CA THR A 63 -18.86 38.04 -23.31
C THR A 63 -18.73 37.19 -22.04
N LEU A 64 -19.78 36.47 -21.63
CA LEU A 64 -19.76 35.60 -20.46
C LEU A 64 -18.75 34.45 -20.63
N HIS A 65 -18.67 33.85 -21.83
CA HIS A 65 -17.65 32.84 -22.15
C HIS A 65 -16.23 33.41 -22.05
N ALA A 66 -15.98 34.63 -22.57
CA ALA A 66 -14.67 35.26 -22.47
C ALA A 66 -14.25 35.49 -21.01
N ILE A 67 -15.15 36.01 -20.16
CA ILE A 67 -14.85 36.25 -18.74
C ILE A 67 -14.66 34.93 -17.97
N LEU A 68 -15.41 33.86 -18.29
CA LEU A 68 -15.17 32.53 -17.72
C LEU A 68 -13.82 31.93 -18.15
N ALA A 69 -13.40 32.14 -19.40
CA ALA A 69 -12.09 31.70 -19.89
C ALA A 69 -10.93 32.46 -19.21
N GLU A 70 -11.07 33.78 -19.03
CA GLU A 70 -10.13 34.61 -18.29
C GLU A 70 -10.07 34.21 -16.80
N GLY A 71 -11.24 34.03 -16.16
CA GLY A 71 -11.34 33.56 -14.77
C GLY A 71 -10.71 32.19 -14.55
N LYS A 72 -10.91 31.24 -15.48
CA LYS A 72 -10.22 29.93 -15.48
C LYS A 72 -8.71 30.07 -15.62
N GLY A 73 -8.24 30.99 -16.47
CA GLY A 73 -6.82 31.30 -16.63
C GLY A 73 -6.20 31.87 -15.35
N SER A 74 -6.86 32.84 -14.71
CA SER A 74 -6.39 33.42 -13.44
C SER A 74 -6.40 32.38 -12.32
N ALA A 75 -7.48 31.60 -12.18
CA ALA A 75 -7.59 30.57 -11.16
C ALA A 75 -6.51 29.48 -11.30
N ALA A 76 -6.17 29.08 -12.53
CA ALA A 76 -5.06 28.15 -12.78
C ALA A 76 -3.69 28.76 -12.41
N ALA A 77 -3.45 30.01 -12.76
CA ALA A 77 -2.21 30.72 -12.42
C ALA A 77 -2.07 30.95 -10.90
N ASP A 78 -3.15 31.27 -10.20
CA ASP A 78 -3.14 31.48 -8.76
C ASP A 78 -3.12 30.17 -7.97
N LEU A 79 -3.74 29.08 -8.48
CA LEU A 79 -3.50 27.72 -7.96
C LEU A 79 -2.02 27.36 -8.08
N GLN A 80 -1.40 27.58 -9.26
CA GLN A 80 0.02 27.31 -9.45
C GLN A 80 0.90 28.14 -8.50
N ARG A 81 0.62 29.44 -8.34
CA ARG A 81 1.32 30.31 -7.37
C ARG A 81 1.15 29.84 -5.94
N ASN A 82 -0.06 29.43 -5.54
CA ASN A 82 -0.36 28.95 -4.19
C ASN A 82 0.37 27.62 -3.90
N VAL A 83 0.33 26.68 -4.84
CA VAL A 83 1.10 25.42 -4.78
C VAL A 83 2.60 25.72 -4.72
N HIS A 84 3.16 26.56 -5.60
CA HIS A 84 4.58 26.89 -5.60
C HIS A 84 5.05 27.64 -4.33
N ARG A 85 4.21 28.53 -3.78
CA ARG A 85 4.47 29.24 -2.52
C ARG A 85 4.53 28.27 -1.36
N ASN A 86 3.49 27.45 -1.23
CA ASN A 86 3.35 26.53 -0.11
C ASN A 86 4.18 25.26 -0.31
N TYR A 87 4.77 25.02 -1.49
CA TYR A 87 5.61 23.84 -1.77
C TYR A 87 6.77 23.70 -0.78
N ASN A 88 7.42 24.81 -0.41
CA ASN A 88 8.50 24.78 0.59
C ASN A 88 7.96 24.43 1.99
N GLU A 89 6.78 24.95 2.35
CA GLU A 89 6.08 24.63 3.60
C GLU A 89 5.62 23.16 3.60
N PHE A 90 5.08 22.63 2.50
CA PHE A 90 4.73 21.22 2.34
C PHE A 90 5.97 20.31 2.43
N VAL A 91 7.11 20.68 1.81
CA VAL A 91 8.35 19.88 1.92
C VAL A 91 8.90 19.88 3.35
N ILE A 92 8.82 21.01 4.07
CA ILE A 92 9.18 21.10 5.49
C ILE A 92 8.21 20.25 6.33
N ILE A 93 6.90 20.43 6.18
CA ILE A 93 5.87 19.71 6.93
C ILE A 93 5.92 18.20 6.65
N SER A 94 6.10 17.76 5.40
CA SER A 94 6.29 16.32 5.09
C SER A 94 7.56 15.77 5.71
N LYS A 95 8.65 16.55 5.78
CA LYS A 95 9.88 16.13 6.45
C LYS A 95 9.73 16.08 7.98
N GLU A 96 9.00 17.02 8.56
CA GLU A 96 8.65 17.01 9.99
C GLU A 96 7.69 15.87 10.32
N ILE A 97 6.73 15.54 9.45
CA ILE A 97 5.87 14.36 9.56
C ILE A 97 6.71 13.07 9.52
N SER A 98 7.61 12.90 8.53
CA SER A 98 8.47 11.71 8.49
C SER A 98 9.45 11.63 9.66
N GLN A 99 9.89 12.76 10.23
CA GLN A 99 10.64 12.76 11.48
C GLN A 99 9.74 12.36 12.66
N LEU A 100 8.53 12.89 12.77
CA LEU A 100 7.54 12.51 13.79
C LEU A 100 7.11 11.05 13.66
N GLU A 101 7.06 10.47 12.46
CA GLU A 101 6.82 9.04 12.23
C GLU A 101 8.00 8.18 12.71
N ALA A 102 9.24 8.63 12.48
CA ALA A 102 10.43 7.98 13.02
C ALA A 102 10.49 8.09 14.55
N ASP A 103 10.19 9.26 15.10
CA ASP A 103 10.15 9.53 16.55
C ASP A 103 8.97 8.78 17.21
N LEU A 104 7.84 8.60 16.51
CA LEU A 104 6.73 7.74 16.94
C LEU A 104 7.08 6.25 16.85
N LEU A 105 7.91 5.81 15.91
CA LEU A 105 8.45 4.45 15.87
C LEU A 105 9.42 4.21 17.03
N ILE A 106 10.28 5.19 17.36
CA ILE A 106 11.16 5.14 18.54
C ILE A 106 10.33 5.17 19.82
N LEU A 107 9.34 6.06 19.94
CA LEU A 107 8.44 6.14 21.09
C LEU A 107 7.58 4.87 21.22
N ARG A 108 7.18 4.24 20.12
CA ARG A 108 6.51 2.92 20.12
C ARG A 108 7.47 1.81 20.51
N GLY A 109 8.74 1.90 20.13
CA GLY A 109 9.80 1.02 20.64
C GLY A 109 9.92 1.13 22.16
N LEU A 110 10.09 2.34 22.68
CA LEU A 110 10.16 2.63 24.12
C LEU A 110 8.86 2.32 24.87
N LEU A 111 7.68 2.48 24.24
CA LEU A 111 6.40 2.08 24.81
C LEU A 111 6.19 0.56 24.76
N ASN A 112 6.76 -0.14 23.79
CA ASN A 112 6.81 -1.60 23.80
C ASN A 112 7.79 -2.07 24.87
N GLU A 113 9.01 -1.55 24.97
CA GLU A 113 9.97 -1.86 26.05
C GLU A 113 9.39 -1.55 27.45
N LEU A 114 8.69 -0.42 27.60
CA LEU A 114 7.99 -0.07 28.83
C LEU A 114 6.75 -0.92 29.06
N LYS A 115 6.03 -1.36 28.02
CA LYS A 115 4.94 -2.33 28.12
C LYS A 115 5.47 -3.70 28.51
N ASP A 116 6.58 -4.15 27.95
CA ASP A 116 7.20 -5.44 28.22
C ASP A 116 7.84 -5.45 29.62
N LEU A 117 8.37 -4.32 30.10
CA LEU A 117 8.75 -4.11 31.50
C LEU A 117 7.54 -4.02 32.45
N ASN A 118 6.44 -3.40 32.02
CA ASN A 118 5.20 -3.27 32.81
C ASN A 118 4.39 -4.57 32.80
N GLU A 119 4.51 -5.41 31.79
CA GLU A 119 4.00 -6.79 31.76
C GLU A 119 4.94 -7.69 32.55
N SER A 120 6.27 -7.58 32.43
CA SER A 120 7.20 -8.25 33.35
C SER A 120 7.04 -7.82 34.82
N LEU A 121 6.47 -6.64 35.12
CA LEU A 121 6.09 -6.23 36.47
C LEU A 121 4.68 -6.66 36.84
N LYS A 122 3.71 -6.61 35.92
CA LYS A 122 2.33 -7.07 36.15
C LYS A 122 2.21 -8.58 36.24
N ASP A 123 3.05 -9.33 35.57
CA ASP A 123 3.11 -10.79 35.72
C ASP A 123 3.59 -11.14 37.12
N ARG A 124 4.48 -10.32 37.70
CA ARG A 124 4.89 -10.40 39.12
C ARG A 124 3.81 -9.87 40.08
N GLU A 125 3.03 -8.85 39.71
CA GLU A 125 1.85 -8.44 40.52
C GLU A 125 0.69 -9.46 40.43
N ASN A 126 0.51 -10.14 39.29
CA ASN A 126 -0.53 -11.17 39.07
C ASN A 126 -0.20 -12.48 39.80
N ASP A 127 1.07 -12.90 39.83
CA ASP A 127 1.55 -14.03 40.66
C ASP A 127 1.28 -13.80 42.16
N ASN A 128 0.95 -12.56 42.55
CA ASN A 128 0.64 -12.14 43.91
C ASN A 128 -0.87 -12.00 44.22
N SER A 129 -1.80 -12.38 43.31
CA SER A 129 -3.25 -12.25 43.56
C SER A 129 -4.16 -13.40 43.10
N VAL A 130 -4.32 -14.41 43.96
CA VAL A 130 -5.61 -15.11 44.14
C VAL A 130 -6.05 -14.98 45.61
N ARG A 131 -7.38 -15.04 45.84
CA ARG A 131 -8.08 -14.65 47.07
C ARG A 131 -8.48 -15.85 47.93
N PRO A 132 -8.73 -15.64 49.25
CA PRO A 132 -9.85 -16.31 49.92
C PRO A 132 -11.06 -15.37 50.14
N GLN A 133 -12.22 -15.93 50.53
CA GLN A 133 -13.55 -15.33 50.32
C GLN A 133 -14.56 -15.60 51.48
N ASP A 134 -15.37 -14.57 51.82
CA ASP A 134 -16.58 -14.54 52.69
C ASP A 134 -16.45 -15.19 54.11
N VAL A 135 -17.41 -15.30 55.06
CA VAL A 135 -18.82 -14.90 55.33
C VAL A 135 -18.90 -14.36 56.80
N GLY A 136 -19.97 -13.81 57.42
CA GLY A 136 -21.35 -13.44 57.06
C GLY A 136 -22.30 -13.42 58.29
N ALA A 137 -23.41 -12.64 58.26
CA ALA A 137 -24.53 -12.57 59.26
C ALA A 137 -24.20 -12.04 60.69
N GLU A 138 -25.13 -11.50 61.52
CA GLU A 138 -26.53 -11.02 61.33
C GLU A 138 -26.93 -10.00 62.44
N TYR A 139 -27.70 -8.96 62.08
CA TYR A 139 -28.90 -8.39 62.75
C TYR A 139 -29.19 -6.98 62.21
N GLY A 140 -30.40 -6.75 61.67
CA GLY A 140 -30.65 -5.61 60.78
C GLY A 140 -31.61 -4.53 61.27
N ALA A 141 -31.40 -3.31 60.74
CA ALA A 141 -32.44 -2.31 60.44
C ALA A 141 -31.93 -1.39 59.32
N SER A 142 -32.79 -1.00 58.37
CA SER A 142 -32.36 -0.43 57.09
C SER A 142 -32.11 1.09 57.11
N MET A 143 -30.98 1.53 56.55
CA MET A 143 -30.89 2.77 55.74
C MET A 143 -29.78 2.64 54.69
N ALA A 144 -29.91 3.34 53.56
CA ALA A 144 -29.24 3.03 52.29
C ALA A 144 -27.74 3.40 52.16
N LYS A 145 -26.99 2.55 51.42
CA LYS A 145 -26.04 2.84 50.29
C LYS A 145 -25.01 4.00 50.45
N ILE A 146 -23.72 3.87 50.11
CA ILE A 146 -22.89 2.80 49.47
C ILE A 146 -21.45 2.95 50.00
N SER A 147 -20.79 1.83 50.33
CA SER A 147 -19.32 1.75 50.53
C SER A 147 -18.86 0.29 50.70
N ASP A 148 -17.88 -0.17 49.91
CA ASP A 148 -16.68 -0.90 50.38
C ASP A 148 -15.72 -1.20 49.21
N SER A 149 -14.43 -1.42 49.49
CA SER A 149 -13.46 -2.27 48.75
C SER A 149 -12.01 -2.09 49.26
N THR A 150 -11.70 -2.56 50.47
CA THR A 150 -10.29 -2.67 50.92
C THR A 150 -10.04 -3.90 51.81
N ASN A 151 -9.62 -5.03 51.22
CA ASN A 151 -8.69 -6.00 51.82
C ASN A 151 -8.40 -7.20 50.88
N GLN A 152 -7.19 -7.23 50.31
CA GLN A 152 -6.47 -8.37 49.74
C GLN A 152 -5.03 -7.91 49.44
N LEU A 153 -4.04 -8.78 49.67
CA LEU A 153 -2.67 -8.79 49.09
C LEU A 153 -1.81 -9.72 49.97
N GLY A 154 -1.76 -11.02 49.63
CA GLY A 154 -1.09 -12.05 50.43
C GLY A 154 0.37 -12.29 50.07
N GLY A 155 0.66 -12.52 48.78
CA GLY A 155 2.01 -12.93 48.32
C GLY A 155 3.05 -11.81 48.35
N SER A 156 2.62 -10.56 48.12
CA SER A 156 3.49 -9.38 47.91
C SER A 156 4.53 -9.15 49.02
N VAL A 157 4.31 -9.72 50.21
CA VAL A 157 5.21 -9.62 51.36
C VAL A 157 6.63 -10.11 51.07
N ASP A 158 6.82 -11.20 50.32
CA ASP A 158 8.16 -11.81 50.17
C ASP A 158 8.94 -11.29 48.96
N GLU A 159 8.31 -10.94 47.83
CA GLU A 159 9.00 -10.13 46.80
C GLU A 159 9.39 -8.75 47.34
N LEU A 160 8.53 -8.11 48.14
CA LEU A 160 8.93 -6.90 48.86
C LEU A 160 9.99 -7.19 49.92
N SER A 161 10.10 -8.40 50.47
CA SER A 161 11.19 -8.82 51.35
C SER A 161 12.50 -8.87 50.57
N GLU A 162 12.52 -9.46 49.37
CA GLU A 162 13.69 -9.52 48.49
C GLU A 162 14.11 -8.15 47.95
N MET A 163 13.17 -7.33 47.49
CA MET A 163 13.45 -5.94 47.09
C MET A 163 14.01 -5.11 48.25
N ARG A 164 13.48 -5.29 49.48
CA ARG A 164 14.03 -4.66 50.69
C ARG A 164 15.42 -5.19 51.05
N LYS A 165 15.71 -6.49 50.84
CA LYS A 165 17.05 -7.08 51.00
C LYS A 165 18.03 -6.48 49.98
N ALA A 166 17.63 -6.36 48.71
CA ALA A 166 18.47 -5.78 47.65
C ALA A 166 18.84 -4.31 47.93
N LEU A 167 17.84 -3.47 48.25
CA LEU A 167 18.06 -2.08 48.66
C LEU A 167 18.92 -1.95 49.93
N LEU A 168 18.81 -2.92 50.85
CA LEU A 168 19.65 -2.96 52.04
C LEU A 168 21.11 -3.28 51.69
N THR A 169 21.35 -4.27 50.82
CA THR A 169 22.69 -4.62 50.30
C THR A 169 23.35 -3.44 49.59
N GLU A 170 22.63 -2.74 48.71
CA GLU A 170 23.12 -1.54 48.02
C GLU A 170 23.63 -0.47 49.00
N VAL A 171 22.94 -0.27 50.12
CA VAL A 171 23.36 0.70 51.15
C VAL A 171 24.56 0.22 51.98
N TYR A 172 24.72 -1.09 52.22
CA TYR A 172 25.95 -1.63 52.83
C TYR A 172 27.18 -1.54 51.91
N GLU A 173 27.01 -1.69 50.59
CA GLU A 173 28.13 -1.52 49.64
C GLU A 173 28.53 -0.04 49.46
N ASN A 174 27.56 0.87 49.42
CA ASN A 174 27.80 2.30 49.17
C ASN A 174 28.30 3.09 50.40
N VAL A 175 28.09 2.61 51.63
CA VAL A 175 28.43 3.33 52.87
C VAL A 175 29.54 2.62 53.64
N GLU A 176 30.78 3.08 53.46
CA GLU A 176 31.98 2.47 54.02
C GLU A 176 31.94 2.52 55.56
N GLY A 177 32.02 1.35 56.19
CA GLY A 177 31.95 1.17 57.64
C GLY A 177 30.56 0.89 58.21
N LEU A 178 29.50 0.84 57.40
CA LEU A 178 28.13 0.55 57.90
C LEU A 178 28.04 -0.80 58.61
N GLU A 179 28.66 -1.85 58.05
CA GLU A 179 28.78 -3.19 58.63
C GLU A 179 29.35 -3.18 60.07
N LYS A 180 30.30 -2.28 60.35
CA LYS A 180 30.93 -2.16 61.68
C LYS A 180 30.08 -1.39 62.68
N ALA A 181 29.23 -0.48 62.21
CA ALA A 181 28.32 0.30 63.04
C ALA A 181 26.98 -0.43 63.29
N LEU A 182 26.56 -1.29 62.35
CA LEU A 182 25.32 -2.05 62.35
C LEU A 182 25.56 -3.44 61.72
N PRO A 183 25.90 -4.48 62.51
CA PRO A 183 25.96 -5.85 62.03
C PRO A 183 24.62 -6.31 61.44
N SER A 184 24.66 -7.11 60.38
CA SER A 184 23.50 -7.55 59.57
C SER A 184 22.59 -8.56 60.29
N ILE A 185 21.76 -8.05 61.21
CA ILE A 185 20.72 -8.84 61.90
C ILE A 185 19.50 -9.01 60.98
N ASN A 186 19.05 -10.25 60.82
CA ASN A 186 17.82 -10.59 60.09
C ASN A 186 16.61 -9.81 60.64
N GLY A 187 15.93 -9.06 59.77
CA GLY A 187 14.78 -8.22 60.13
C GLY A 187 15.06 -6.72 60.23
N ARG A 188 16.31 -6.25 60.02
CA ARG A 188 16.56 -4.81 59.79
C ARG A 188 16.02 -4.39 58.42
N ARG A 189 15.28 -3.28 58.35
CA ARG A 189 14.74 -2.67 57.12
C ARG A 189 15.13 -1.20 57.04
N LEU A 190 15.48 -0.72 55.86
CA LEU A 190 15.60 0.71 55.58
C LEU A 190 14.18 1.32 55.50
N LEU A 191 13.89 2.31 56.34
CA LEU A 191 12.64 3.08 56.31
C LEU A 191 12.75 4.30 55.38
N ARG A 192 13.92 4.93 55.29
CA ARG A 192 14.14 6.10 54.43
C ARG A 192 15.61 6.29 54.08
N ASP A 193 15.86 6.47 52.78
CA ASP A 193 17.14 6.96 52.25
C ASP A 193 17.16 8.49 52.17
N GLY A 194 18.31 9.08 52.50
CA GLY A 194 18.61 10.51 52.44
C GLY A 194 19.63 10.91 51.39
N THR A 195 20.04 10.03 50.46
CA THR A 195 20.95 10.40 49.36
C THR A 195 20.49 11.65 48.60
N ARG A 196 19.17 11.79 48.39
CA ARG A 196 18.52 12.86 47.61
C ARG A 196 18.36 14.19 48.34
N SER A 197 18.58 14.24 49.66
CA SER A 197 18.33 15.42 50.51
C SER A 197 19.61 15.86 51.22
N ASN A 198 20.13 17.05 50.90
CA ASN A 198 21.37 17.55 51.51
C ASN A 198 21.13 18.08 52.92
N PHE A 199 21.91 17.57 53.88
CA PHE A 199 22.00 18.10 55.23
C PHE A 199 23.41 18.59 55.52
N TYR A 200 23.51 19.50 56.48
CA TYR A 200 24.78 20.03 56.97
C TYR A 200 24.83 19.93 58.49
N GLU A 201 25.93 19.40 59.04
CA GLU A 201 26.22 19.54 60.47
C GLU A 201 26.48 21.02 60.78
N VAL A 202 25.90 21.50 61.88
CA VAL A 202 25.97 22.89 62.32
C VAL A 202 26.53 22.96 63.73
N GLN A 203 27.43 23.91 64.00
CA GLN A 203 27.97 24.12 65.35
C GLN A 203 26.89 24.76 66.26
N PRO A 204 26.51 24.14 67.39
CA PRO A 204 25.38 24.60 68.23
C PRO A 204 25.51 26.02 68.81
N SER A 205 26.72 26.60 68.84
CA SER A 205 26.99 27.94 69.39
C SER A 205 27.21 29.04 68.34
N THR A 206 27.30 28.71 67.05
CA THR A 206 27.61 29.69 65.99
C THR A 206 26.72 29.60 64.74
N PHE A 207 25.87 28.58 64.65
CA PHE A 207 25.00 28.28 63.50
C PHE A 207 25.71 28.15 62.14
N LYS A 208 27.04 28.04 62.12
CA LYS A 208 27.84 27.83 60.90
C LYS A 208 27.80 26.36 60.46
N GLN A 209 27.59 26.15 59.16
CA GLN A 209 27.68 24.85 58.51
C GLN A 209 29.14 24.37 58.51
N LYS A 210 29.36 23.09 58.83
CA LYS A 210 30.69 22.50 59.05
C LYS A 210 31.02 21.36 58.08
N THR A 211 30.11 20.39 57.94
CA THR A 211 30.29 19.20 57.08
C THR A 211 28.98 18.86 56.35
N PRO A 212 29.03 18.39 55.09
CA PRO A 212 27.87 17.83 54.41
C PRO A 212 27.60 16.40 54.92
N VAL A 213 26.33 16.12 55.19
CA VAL A 213 25.83 14.92 55.88
C VAL A 213 24.69 14.30 55.09
N GLN A 214 24.59 12.98 55.10
CA GLN A 214 23.43 12.22 54.64
C GLN A 214 22.92 11.32 55.78
N PHE A 215 21.60 11.18 55.87
CA PHE A 215 20.93 10.33 56.86
C PHE A 215 20.39 9.05 56.22
N PHE A 216 20.50 7.94 56.94
CA PHE A 216 19.84 6.67 56.60
C PHE A 216 19.03 6.23 57.82
N LEU A 217 17.71 6.09 57.66
CA LEU A 217 16.80 5.71 58.73
C LEU A 217 16.42 4.23 58.58
N PHE A 218 16.80 3.41 59.55
CA PHE A 218 16.40 2.01 59.68
C PHE A 218 15.25 1.88 60.69
N ASN A 219 14.71 0.67 60.88
CA ASN A 219 13.66 0.40 61.88
C ASN A 219 14.15 0.40 63.34
N ASP A 220 15.45 0.28 63.59
CA ASP A 220 16.05 0.26 64.92
C ASP A 220 17.06 1.39 65.15
N ALA A 221 17.67 1.94 64.10
CA ALA A 221 18.72 2.95 64.18
C ALA A 221 18.61 4.10 63.15
N LEU A 222 19.15 5.26 63.50
CA LEU A 222 19.45 6.36 62.59
C LEU A 222 20.96 6.45 62.38
N VAL A 223 21.39 6.36 61.12
CA VAL A 223 22.80 6.46 60.71
C VAL A 223 23.07 7.81 60.04
N VAL A 224 24.25 8.35 60.33
CA VAL A 224 24.73 9.66 59.91
C VAL A 224 26.05 9.46 59.16
N ALA A 225 26.06 9.69 57.85
CA ALA A 225 27.23 9.49 56.99
C ALA A 225 27.77 10.82 56.46
N THR A 226 29.09 10.91 56.26
CA THR A 226 29.77 12.07 55.69
C THR A 226 30.51 11.72 54.40
N LYS A 227 30.60 12.67 53.47
CA LYS A 227 31.31 12.51 52.19
C LYS A 227 32.80 12.80 52.36
N LYS A 228 33.60 11.76 52.61
CA LYS A 228 35.06 11.86 52.80
C LYS A 228 35.77 11.70 51.46
N LYS A 229 36.68 12.63 51.12
CA LYS A 229 37.60 12.48 49.98
C LYS A 229 38.81 11.66 50.41
N ASN A 230 39.12 10.60 49.67
CA ASN A 230 40.35 9.85 49.88
C ASN A 230 41.52 10.59 49.19
N LEU A 231 42.53 11.01 49.96
CA LEU A 231 43.66 11.80 49.46
C LEU A 231 44.49 11.06 48.40
N ILE A 232 44.50 9.72 48.40
CA ILE A 232 45.35 8.90 47.52
C ILE A 232 44.66 8.64 46.18
N THR A 233 43.33 8.49 46.17
CA THR A 233 42.56 8.05 44.99
C THR A 233 41.63 9.13 44.43
N GLY A 234 41.52 10.29 45.08
CA GLY A 234 40.66 11.42 44.69
C GLY A 234 39.15 11.19 44.84
N LYS A 235 38.70 9.93 44.83
CA LYS A 235 37.29 9.54 44.92
C LYS A 235 36.69 9.95 46.28
N THR A 236 35.51 10.55 46.22
CA THR A 236 34.60 10.71 47.36
C THR A 236 33.93 9.38 47.67
N ARG A 237 33.92 8.97 48.95
CA ARG A 237 33.07 7.90 49.46
C ARG A 237 32.24 8.39 50.64
N LEU A 238 31.12 7.71 50.88
CA LEU A 238 30.35 7.86 52.12
C LEU A 238 30.99 7.01 53.21
N VAL A 239 31.20 7.61 54.37
CA VAL A 239 31.73 6.95 55.57
C VAL A 239 30.79 7.24 56.72
N VAL A 240 30.45 6.23 57.53
CA VAL A 240 29.66 6.45 58.75
C VAL A 240 30.43 7.36 59.71
N ASP A 241 29.81 8.46 60.12
CA ASP A 241 30.30 9.34 61.20
C ASP A 241 29.66 8.92 62.53
N ARG A 242 28.34 8.68 62.55
CA ARG A 242 27.58 8.34 63.77
C ARG A 242 26.45 7.34 63.49
N CYS A 243 26.09 6.57 64.50
CA CYS A 243 24.93 5.68 64.53
C CYS A 243 24.26 5.81 65.91
N TRP A 244 22.94 5.91 65.96
CA TRP A 244 22.16 6.00 67.20
C TRP A 244 20.92 5.10 67.13
N GLY A 245 20.62 4.39 68.21
CA GLY A 245 19.36 3.64 68.30
C GLY A 245 18.16 4.57 68.43
N LEU A 246 17.05 4.26 67.76
CA LEU A 246 15.83 5.11 67.75
C LEU A 246 15.18 5.28 69.13
N ALA A 247 15.53 4.44 70.10
CA ALA A 247 15.12 4.56 71.51
C ALA A 247 15.97 5.52 72.35
N GLU A 248 17.14 5.96 71.86
CA GLU A 248 18.11 6.79 72.60
C GLU A 248 18.09 8.27 72.21
N ILE A 249 17.42 8.61 71.10
CA ILE A 249 17.40 9.95 70.50
C ILE A 249 16.07 10.66 70.76
N SER A 250 16.14 11.99 70.94
CA SER A 250 14.98 12.86 70.76
C SER A 250 15.26 13.92 69.70
N VAL A 251 14.28 14.12 68.80
CA VAL A 251 14.36 15.13 67.74
C VAL A 251 13.52 16.34 68.14
N MET A 252 14.17 17.46 68.40
CA MET A 252 13.54 18.73 68.73
C MET A 252 13.67 19.71 67.57
N ASP A 253 12.61 20.49 67.37
CA ASP A 253 12.63 21.59 66.41
C ASP A 253 13.30 22.82 67.06
N VAL A 254 14.11 23.54 66.29
CA VAL A 254 14.71 24.81 66.73
C VAL A 254 13.79 25.93 66.25
N SER A 255 13.36 26.80 67.18
CA SER A 255 12.36 27.83 66.93
C SER A 255 12.71 28.72 65.73
N GLU A 256 11.70 28.96 64.90
CA GLU A 256 11.83 29.52 63.55
C GLU A 256 12.42 30.95 63.51
N SER A 257 12.46 31.62 64.66
CA SER A 257 13.07 32.94 64.87
C SER A 257 14.60 32.98 64.69
N ASP A 258 15.33 31.91 65.02
CA ASP A 258 16.81 31.90 64.97
C ASP A 258 17.37 31.21 63.72
N SER A 259 16.75 30.13 63.22
CA SER A 259 17.06 29.61 61.88
C SER A 259 15.98 28.67 61.30
N PRO A 260 15.33 29.04 60.17
CA PRO A 260 14.11 28.36 59.70
C PRO A 260 14.30 26.93 59.14
N LYS A 261 15.54 26.46 58.98
CA LYS A 261 15.86 25.15 58.37
C LYS A 261 16.65 24.20 59.27
N THR A 262 16.80 24.54 60.55
CA THR A 262 17.63 23.80 61.52
C THR A 262 16.76 22.92 62.42
N PHE A 263 17.24 21.74 62.79
CA PHE A 263 16.65 20.85 63.80
C PHE A 263 17.76 20.21 64.64
N GLN A 264 17.39 19.71 65.82
CA GLN A 264 18.32 19.23 66.84
C GLN A 264 18.04 17.76 67.17
N ILE A 265 19.08 16.92 67.11
CA ILE A 265 19.03 15.54 67.59
C ILE A 265 19.83 15.46 68.90
N VAL A 266 19.16 15.05 69.97
CA VAL A 266 19.74 14.95 71.32
C VAL A 266 19.86 13.48 71.72
N LYS A 267 21.07 13.05 72.04
CA LYS A 267 21.37 11.78 72.72
C LYS A 267 22.22 12.16 73.94
N ARG A 268 21.59 12.32 75.10
CA ARG A 268 22.24 12.90 76.30
C ARG A 268 23.57 12.18 76.62
N PRO A 269 24.67 12.90 76.90
CA PRO A 269 24.77 14.35 77.07
C PRO A 269 24.84 15.16 75.75
N ASP A 270 25.05 14.51 74.61
CA ASP A 270 25.36 15.17 73.33
C ASP A 270 24.15 15.82 72.65
N VAL A 271 24.42 17.00 72.09
CA VAL A 271 23.49 17.80 71.29
C VAL A 271 24.10 18.01 69.91
N ASN A 272 23.48 17.47 68.87
CA ASN A 272 23.93 17.59 67.49
C ASN A 272 22.87 18.33 66.68
N MET A 273 23.31 19.34 65.92
CA MET A 273 22.43 20.28 65.23
C MET A 273 22.64 20.16 63.73
N TYR A 274 21.54 20.05 62.98
CA TYR A 274 21.57 19.80 61.54
C TYR A 274 20.67 20.77 60.80
N ARG A 275 21.16 21.30 59.68
CA ARG A 275 20.43 22.20 58.80
C ARG A 275 20.13 21.52 57.47
N ALA A 276 18.85 21.50 57.10
CA ALA A 276 18.36 21.01 55.82
C ALA A 276 18.50 22.07 54.73
N GLU A 277 18.56 21.64 53.47
CA GLU A 277 18.49 22.54 52.32
C GLU A 277 17.06 23.06 52.09
N SER A 278 16.03 22.22 52.21
CA SER A 278 14.61 22.65 52.24
C SER A 278 13.99 22.61 53.64
N ALA A 279 13.00 23.47 53.87
CA ALA A 279 12.14 23.40 55.06
C ALA A 279 11.21 22.16 55.01
N ASP A 280 10.84 21.72 53.81
CA ASP A 280 10.02 20.53 53.60
C ASP A 280 10.83 19.25 53.84
N ASP A 281 12.12 19.24 53.52
CA ASP A 281 13.03 18.15 53.91
C ASP A 281 13.11 18.03 55.44
N LYS A 282 13.35 19.15 56.15
CA LYS A 282 13.32 19.19 57.63
C LYS A 282 12.00 18.63 58.16
N ARG A 283 10.86 19.12 57.66
CA ARG A 283 9.51 18.70 58.10
C ARG A 283 9.26 17.21 57.82
N SER A 284 9.60 16.75 56.63
CA SER A 284 9.42 15.38 56.17
C SER A 284 10.33 14.39 56.90
N TRP A 285 11.58 14.75 57.16
CA TRP A 285 12.53 13.92 57.91
C TRP A 285 12.23 13.88 59.40
N MET A 286 11.87 14.99 60.05
CA MET A 286 11.42 14.95 61.45
C MET A 286 10.15 14.10 61.61
N ALA A 287 9.19 14.20 60.67
CA ALA A 287 8.01 13.33 60.66
C ALA A 287 8.36 11.85 60.37
N GLY A 288 9.36 11.58 59.53
CA GLY A 288 9.87 10.23 59.26
C GLY A 288 10.52 9.59 60.48
N ILE A 289 11.42 10.31 61.17
CA ILE A 289 12.10 9.81 62.37
C ILE A 289 11.09 9.60 63.50
N LYS A 290 10.15 10.53 63.73
CA LYS A 290 9.10 10.37 64.74
C LYS A 290 8.27 9.10 64.50
N ARG A 291 7.73 8.92 63.28
CA ARG A 291 7.01 7.67 62.93
C ARG A 291 7.86 6.42 63.10
N GLY A 292 9.14 6.45 62.76
CA GLY A 292 10.05 5.31 62.99
C GLY A 292 10.26 4.98 64.47
N THR A 293 10.35 6.00 65.33
CA THR A 293 10.41 5.82 66.79
C THR A 293 9.06 5.33 67.35
N ASP A 294 7.93 5.87 66.89
CA ASP A 294 6.58 5.48 67.31
C ASP A 294 6.27 4.02 66.91
N ASP A 295 6.54 3.63 65.65
CA ASP A 295 6.45 2.25 65.15
C ASP A 295 7.24 1.27 66.03
N MET A 296 8.46 1.66 66.44
CA MET A 296 9.34 0.83 67.27
C MET A 296 8.81 0.70 68.70
N ILE A 297 8.28 1.78 69.29
CA ILE A 297 7.62 1.76 70.61
C ILE A 297 6.40 0.83 70.58
N ASP A 298 5.56 0.90 69.54
CA ASP A 298 4.35 0.06 69.44
C ASP A 298 4.68 -1.39 69.08
N ALA A 299 5.72 -1.67 68.29
CA ALA A 299 6.24 -3.03 68.10
C ALA A 299 6.78 -3.62 69.42
N ARG A 300 7.46 -2.82 70.24
CA ARG A 300 7.94 -3.22 71.57
C ARG A 300 6.80 -3.46 72.56
N ARG A 301 5.74 -2.64 72.53
CA ARG A 301 4.51 -2.88 73.31
C ARG A 301 3.85 -4.20 72.93
N LYS A 302 3.64 -4.44 71.63
CA LYS A 302 3.02 -5.67 71.09
C LYS A 302 3.79 -6.94 71.45
N THR A 303 5.12 -6.90 71.45
CA THR A 303 5.97 -8.03 71.88
C THR A 303 5.96 -8.24 73.40
N GLN A 304 5.95 -7.18 74.21
CA GLN A 304 5.84 -7.31 75.67
C GLN A 304 4.45 -7.81 76.14
N SER A 305 3.38 -7.60 75.37
CA SER A 305 2.07 -8.22 75.64
C SER A 305 1.98 -9.70 75.26
N ALA A 306 2.96 -10.26 74.55
CA ALA A 306 2.98 -11.66 74.12
C ALA A 306 3.87 -12.58 74.99
N SER A 307 4.66 -12.02 75.92
CA SER A 307 5.65 -12.76 76.71
C SER A 307 5.16 -13.12 78.11
N ASN A 308 4.06 -13.88 78.22
CA ASN A 308 3.59 -14.41 79.51
C ASN A 308 2.96 -15.81 79.37
N ILE A 309 3.59 -16.79 80.06
CA ILE A 309 3.34 -18.25 80.10
C ILE A 309 4.22 -19.06 79.13
N ALA A 310 4.76 -20.18 79.66
CA ALA A 310 5.88 -20.92 79.09
C ALA A 310 5.53 -22.39 78.77
N VAL A 311 6.33 -22.95 77.86
CA VAL A 311 6.55 -24.38 77.62
C VAL A 311 7.51 -24.87 78.74
N PRO A 312 7.30 -26.01 79.44
CA PRO A 312 7.51 -27.31 78.78
C PRO A 312 6.77 -28.58 79.26
N ALA A 313 6.80 -29.56 78.34
CA ALA A 313 6.90 -31.01 78.53
C ALA A 313 5.68 -31.84 79.02
N TYR A 314 5.61 -33.05 78.46
CA TYR A 314 4.79 -34.16 78.94
C TYR A 314 5.35 -34.72 80.26
N ASN A 315 4.47 -35.00 81.22
CA ASN A 315 4.30 -36.35 81.75
C ASN A 315 3.00 -36.49 82.56
N GLU A 316 2.42 -37.69 82.53
CA GLU A 316 1.25 -38.14 83.29
C GLU A 316 1.58 -38.42 84.78
N PRO A 317 0.59 -38.77 85.65
CA PRO A 317 -0.88 -38.75 85.51
C PRO A 317 -1.61 -38.07 86.69
N LEU A 318 -2.95 -37.91 86.60
CA LEU A 318 -3.96 -38.49 87.53
C LEU A 318 -5.33 -37.77 87.47
N THR A 319 -6.37 -38.55 87.77
CA THR A 319 -7.80 -38.19 87.85
C THR A 319 -8.25 -37.90 89.30
N PRO A 320 -9.53 -37.57 89.60
CA PRO A 320 -10.57 -36.86 88.81
C PRO A 320 -11.16 -35.64 89.58
N THR A 321 -12.12 -34.91 89.00
CA THR A 321 -13.41 -34.54 89.65
C THR A 321 -14.39 -33.98 88.61
N ILE A 322 -15.68 -34.24 88.81
CA ILE A 322 -16.78 -33.89 87.90
C ILE A 322 -17.33 -32.50 88.24
N GLN A 323 -17.53 -31.65 87.23
CA GLN A 323 -18.73 -30.83 87.12
C GLN A 323 -19.07 -30.61 85.64
N ALA A 324 -20.34 -30.82 85.28
CA ALA A 324 -20.77 -30.96 83.90
C ALA A 324 -21.65 -29.78 83.45
N GLN A 325 -21.50 -29.40 82.17
CA GLN A 325 -22.59 -28.78 81.41
C GLN A 325 -22.45 -29.07 79.91
N THR A 326 -23.29 -30.01 79.45
CA THR A 326 -23.78 -30.29 78.08
C THR A 326 -22.98 -29.77 76.87
N PRO A 327 -22.53 -30.66 75.94
CA PRO A 327 -21.99 -30.25 74.65
C PRO A 327 -23.10 -29.75 73.71
N ARG A 328 -22.78 -28.77 72.85
CA ARG A 328 -23.51 -28.56 71.59
C ARG A 328 -22.70 -29.20 70.46
N GLN A 329 -23.21 -30.30 69.93
CA GLN A 329 -22.68 -30.91 68.71
C GLN A 329 -22.95 -29.96 67.55
N ILE A 330 -21.89 -29.50 66.88
CA ILE A 330 -22.01 -29.05 65.49
C ILE A 330 -22.06 -30.33 64.66
N ARG A 331 -23.11 -30.49 63.86
CA ARG A 331 -23.36 -31.68 63.06
C ARG A 331 -22.58 -31.56 61.75
N GLU A 332 -21.40 -32.16 61.70
CA GLU A 332 -20.69 -32.38 60.43
C GLU A 332 -21.58 -33.27 59.55
N GLU A 333 -22.04 -32.77 58.40
CA GLU A 333 -22.92 -33.51 57.47
C GLU A 333 -22.13 -34.24 56.36
N LEU A 334 -20.83 -33.97 56.23
CA LEU A 334 -19.87 -34.88 55.58
C LEU A 334 -19.61 -36.08 56.48
N GLY A 335 -19.45 -37.27 55.89
CA GLY A 335 -18.96 -38.42 56.63
C GLY A 335 -17.52 -38.18 57.11
N PRO A 336 -17.13 -38.69 58.30
CA PRO A 336 -15.75 -38.60 58.77
C PRO A 336 -14.77 -39.41 57.90
N ALA A 337 -15.28 -40.30 57.05
CA ALA A 337 -14.52 -40.95 55.99
C ALA A 337 -14.25 -39.99 54.82
N ASP A 338 -15.27 -39.27 54.36
CA ASP A 338 -15.19 -38.37 53.20
C ASP A 338 -14.26 -37.18 53.50
N LEU A 339 -14.38 -36.59 54.70
CA LEU A 339 -13.49 -35.52 55.17
C LEU A 339 -12.04 -36.01 55.36
N LYS A 340 -11.84 -37.30 55.66
CA LYS A 340 -10.50 -37.90 55.75
C LYS A 340 -9.91 -38.14 54.36
N TRP A 341 -10.68 -38.73 53.45
CA TRP A 341 -10.26 -38.96 52.06
C TRP A 341 -9.88 -37.63 51.37
N LEU A 342 -10.69 -36.59 51.54
CA LEU A 342 -10.42 -35.25 50.99
C LEU A 342 -9.09 -34.63 51.50
N LEU A 343 -8.55 -35.09 52.63
CA LEU A 343 -7.24 -34.70 53.16
C LEU A 343 -6.09 -35.60 52.65
N GLU A 344 -6.38 -36.79 52.12
CA GLU A 344 -5.42 -37.74 51.54
C GLU A 344 -5.30 -37.57 50.01
N VAL A 345 -6.35 -37.06 49.35
CA VAL A 345 -6.38 -36.74 47.91
C VAL A 345 -5.21 -35.89 47.41
N PRO A 346 -4.73 -34.83 48.12
CA PRO A 346 -3.59 -34.04 47.62
C PRO A 346 -2.30 -34.86 47.48
N ASP A 347 -2.08 -35.85 48.35
CA ASP A 347 -0.94 -36.76 48.28
C ASP A 347 -1.12 -37.79 47.15
N GLU A 348 -2.34 -38.33 46.98
CA GLU A 348 -2.67 -39.21 45.85
C GLU A 348 -2.49 -38.47 44.50
N LEU A 349 -2.90 -37.20 44.41
CA LEU A 349 -2.72 -36.35 43.24
C LEU A 349 -1.25 -36.07 42.94
N ASP A 350 -0.44 -35.69 43.93
CA ASP A 350 1.00 -35.48 43.71
C ASP A 350 1.70 -36.79 43.27
N VAL A 351 1.24 -37.96 43.73
CA VAL A 351 1.70 -39.29 43.25
C VAL A 351 1.26 -39.57 41.80
N SER A 352 0.00 -39.31 41.42
CA SER A 352 -0.48 -39.51 40.04
C SER A 352 0.18 -38.54 39.06
N ILE A 353 0.40 -37.28 39.46
CA ILE A 353 1.14 -36.27 38.69
C ILE A 353 2.60 -36.71 38.48
N ALA A 354 3.24 -37.28 39.50
CA ALA A 354 4.62 -37.77 39.40
C ALA A 354 4.77 -38.96 38.44
N HIS A 355 3.83 -39.90 38.44
CA HIS A 355 3.82 -41.03 37.50
C HIS A 355 3.33 -40.65 36.09
N ARG A 356 2.70 -39.47 35.93
CA ARG A 356 2.04 -38.97 34.71
C ARG A 356 0.79 -39.76 34.31
N ASP A 357 0.13 -40.38 35.28
CA ASP A 357 -1.16 -41.04 35.13
C ASP A 357 -2.31 -40.02 35.14
N PHE A 358 -2.26 -39.10 34.18
CA PHE A 358 -3.14 -37.92 34.13
C PHE A 358 -4.64 -38.27 34.06
N GLU A 359 -5.01 -39.40 33.47
CA GLU A 359 -6.40 -39.87 33.45
C GLU A 359 -6.96 -40.15 34.85
N GLU A 360 -6.17 -40.73 35.76
CA GLU A 360 -6.60 -40.93 37.14
C GLU A 360 -6.52 -39.63 37.95
N ALA A 361 -5.50 -38.79 37.71
CA ALA A 361 -5.40 -37.47 38.34
C ALA A 361 -6.62 -36.58 38.04
N VAL A 362 -7.12 -36.57 36.79
CA VAL A 362 -8.34 -35.84 36.41
C VAL A 362 -9.57 -36.41 37.10
N LYS A 363 -9.72 -37.75 37.20
CA LYS A 363 -10.85 -38.36 37.92
C LYS A 363 -10.84 -38.04 39.42
N LEU A 364 -9.66 -38.03 40.04
CA LEU A 364 -9.50 -37.64 41.44
C LEU A 364 -9.90 -36.17 41.66
N ILE A 365 -9.53 -35.27 40.75
CA ILE A 365 -9.97 -33.87 40.75
C ILE A 365 -11.49 -33.75 40.54
N GLU A 366 -12.07 -34.45 39.55
CA GLU A 366 -13.53 -34.47 39.32
C GLU A 366 -14.30 -35.00 40.55
N HIS A 367 -13.77 -36.03 41.23
CA HIS A 367 -14.41 -36.58 42.43
C HIS A 367 -14.28 -35.63 43.64
N ALA A 368 -13.11 -35.02 43.84
CA ALA A 368 -12.91 -34.01 44.88
C ALA A 368 -13.79 -32.77 44.64
N GLN A 369 -13.84 -32.27 43.40
CA GLN A 369 -14.67 -31.12 43.03
C GLN A 369 -16.17 -31.42 43.16
N THR A 370 -16.65 -32.63 42.83
CA THR A 370 -18.06 -32.98 43.04
C THR A 370 -18.43 -33.09 44.52
N LEU A 371 -17.54 -33.64 45.37
CA LEU A 371 -17.76 -33.66 46.83
C LEU A 371 -17.69 -32.25 47.45
N LEU A 372 -16.74 -31.42 47.02
CA LEU A 372 -16.63 -30.02 47.43
C LEU A 372 -17.86 -29.20 47.01
N ASN A 373 -18.34 -29.35 45.77
CA ASN A 373 -19.53 -28.64 45.27
C ASN A 373 -20.85 -29.15 45.88
N THR A 374 -20.87 -30.36 46.46
CA THR A 374 -22.02 -30.89 47.22
C THR A 374 -22.01 -30.38 48.68
N THR A 375 -20.89 -29.85 49.16
CA THR A 375 -20.72 -29.38 50.54
C THR A 375 -21.10 -27.90 50.67
N SER A 376 -22.09 -27.59 51.50
CA SER A 376 -22.63 -26.23 51.68
C SER A 376 -22.05 -25.45 52.87
N VAL A 377 -21.08 -26.02 53.59
CA VAL A 377 -20.53 -25.46 54.84
C VAL A 377 -19.01 -25.38 54.78
N ASP A 378 -18.49 -24.17 54.57
CA ASP A 378 -17.05 -23.85 54.56
C ASP A 378 -16.40 -23.97 55.94
N THR A 379 -16.18 -25.22 56.38
CA THR A 379 -15.34 -25.53 57.53
C THR A 379 -13.87 -25.32 57.14
N ILE A 380 -13.05 -24.76 58.03
CA ILE A 380 -11.61 -24.46 57.79
C ILE A 380 -10.84 -25.64 57.15
N ARG A 381 -11.17 -26.89 57.51
CA ARG A 381 -10.60 -28.11 56.90
C ARG A 381 -11.00 -28.31 55.44
N VAL A 382 -12.28 -28.10 55.11
CA VAL A 382 -12.82 -28.21 53.74
C VAL A 382 -12.19 -27.13 52.86
N LEU A 383 -12.09 -25.89 53.35
CA LEU A 383 -11.50 -24.78 52.63
C LEU A 383 -9.97 -24.95 52.44
N SER A 384 -9.28 -25.52 53.44
CA SER A 384 -7.86 -25.92 53.30
C SER A 384 -7.66 -27.03 52.25
N ALA A 385 -8.55 -28.02 52.21
CA ALA A 385 -8.46 -29.11 51.25
C ALA A 385 -8.83 -28.66 49.83
N ARG A 386 -9.82 -27.76 49.69
CA ARG A 386 -10.16 -27.08 48.43
C ARG A 386 -8.95 -26.37 47.85
N ASN A 387 -8.30 -25.50 48.62
CA ASN A 387 -7.10 -24.79 48.19
C ASN A 387 -5.97 -25.74 47.77
N ALA A 388 -5.78 -26.87 48.47
CA ALA A 388 -4.77 -27.86 48.12
C ALA A 388 -5.10 -28.60 46.80
N VAL A 389 -6.36 -28.98 46.59
CA VAL A 389 -6.84 -29.58 45.33
C VAL A 389 -6.73 -28.59 44.18
N ASP A 390 -7.09 -27.33 44.38
CA ASP A 390 -7.00 -26.27 43.37
C ASP A 390 -5.52 -25.99 43.00
N GLU A 391 -4.60 -25.96 43.96
CA GLU A 391 -3.14 -25.87 43.72
C GLU A 391 -2.63 -27.04 42.85
N ARG A 392 -3.02 -28.29 43.17
CA ARG A 392 -2.66 -29.48 42.37
C ARG A 392 -3.32 -29.46 40.99
N THR A 393 -4.53 -28.89 40.90
CA THR A 393 -5.27 -28.73 39.64
C THR A 393 -4.53 -27.78 38.69
N VAL A 394 -4.12 -26.60 39.16
CA VAL A 394 -3.28 -25.65 38.40
C VAL A 394 -1.94 -26.27 38.02
N ARG A 395 -1.31 -27.03 38.93
CA ARG A 395 -0.06 -27.76 38.66
C ARG A 395 -0.21 -28.80 37.54
N LEU A 396 -1.30 -29.57 37.55
CA LEU A 396 -1.63 -30.56 36.52
C LEU A 396 -1.92 -29.88 35.17
N GLN A 397 -2.76 -28.84 35.17
CA GLN A 397 -3.09 -28.02 34.00
C GLN A 397 -1.82 -27.47 33.33
N ALA A 398 -0.90 -26.88 34.10
CA ALA A 398 0.36 -26.34 33.59
C ALA A 398 1.27 -27.43 32.98
N ILE A 399 1.28 -28.64 33.53
CA ILE A 399 2.02 -29.78 32.96
C ILE A 399 1.40 -30.24 31.64
N ILE A 400 0.08 -30.45 31.58
CA ILE A 400 -0.60 -30.92 30.36
C ILE A 400 -0.53 -29.84 29.27
N SER A 401 -0.74 -28.56 29.57
CA SER A 401 -0.62 -27.46 28.59
C SER A 401 0.80 -27.33 28.03
N ARG A 402 1.84 -27.50 28.85
CA ARG A 402 3.25 -27.53 28.39
C ARG A 402 3.52 -28.75 27.51
N ASP A 403 2.96 -29.90 27.86
CA ASP A 403 3.18 -31.13 27.10
C ASP A 403 2.41 -31.07 25.75
N LEU A 404 1.18 -30.54 25.73
CA LEU A 404 0.38 -30.24 24.52
C LEU A 404 1.06 -29.21 23.59
N ALA A 405 1.88 -28.31 24.14
CA ALA A 405 2.68 -27.36 23.35
C ALA A 405 3.78 -28.04 22.51
N ASN A 406 4.05 -29.35 22.71
CA ASN A 406 5.06 -30.10 21.97
C ASN A 406 4.58 -30.48 20.54
N PRO A 407 5.23 -29.98 19.47
CA PRO A 407 4.81 -30.24 18.08
C PRO A 407 5.02 -31.69 17.62
N LEU A 408 5.64 -32.56 18.42
CA LEU A 408 5.96 -33.95 18.09
C LEU A 408 4.95 -34.99 18.63
N LEU A 409 3.91 -34.57 19.34
CA LEU A 409 2.89 -35.47 19.88
C LEU A 409 2.11 -36.23 18.79
N THR A 410 1.70 -37.45 19.11
CA THR A 410 0.80 -38.26 18.28
C THR A 410 -0.65 -37.78 18.38
N LYS A 411 -1.48 -38.05 17.37
CA LYS A 411 -2.92 -37.68 17.36
C LYS A 411 -3.68 -38.22 18.60
N THR A 412 -3.29 -39.39 19.10
CA THR A 412 -3.88 -40.00 20.32
C THR A 412 -3.45 -39.28 21.59
N GLN A 413 -2.18 -38.88 21.72
CA GLN A 413 -1.72 -38.08 22.86
C GLN A 413 -2.43 -36.72 22.86
N VAL A 414 -2.33 -35.96 21.76
CA VAL A 414 -2.97 -34.63 21.62
C VAL A 414 -4.47 -34.67 21.98
N ARG A 415 -5.22 -35.67 21.50
CA ARG A 415 -6.64 -35.81 21.82
C ARG A 415 -6.88 -36.11 23.31
N ASN A 416 -6.03 -36.91 23.95
CA ASN A 416 -6.12 -37.19 25.38
C ASN A 416 -5.75 -35.95 26.20
N ASP A 417 -4.65 -35.25 25.86
CA ASP A 417 -4.21 -34.01 26.50
C ASP A 417 -5.29 -32.91 26.44
N ILE A 418 -5.91 -32.74 25.26
CA ILE A 418 -7.06 -31.83 25.06
C ILE A 418 -8.28 -32.29 25.88
N SER A 419 -8.58 -33.59 25.92
CA SER A 419 -9.73 -34.12 26.68
C SER A 419 -9.55 -33.93 28.19
N TRP A 420 -8.33 -34.07 28.71
CA TRP A 420 -8.01 -33.76 30.10
C TRP A 420 -8.16 -32.27 30.39
N LEU A 421 -7.63 -31.38 29.54
CA LEU A 421 -7.81 -29.92 29.73
C LEU A 421 -9.27 -29.47 29.62
N GLN A 422 -10.07 -30.08 28.72
CA GLN A 422 -11.52 -29.83 28.64
C GLN A 422 -12.25 -30.23 29.93
N ARG A 423 -11.94 -31.41 30.49
CA ARG A 423 -12.48 -31.88 31.79
C ARG A 423 -12.07 -30.98 32.95
N LEU A 424 -10.84 -30.45 32.90
CA LEU A 424 -10.30 -29.47 33.85
C LEU A 424 -10.76 -28.01 33.57
N GLY A 425 -11.71 -27.79 32.66
CA GLY A 425 -12.33 -26.48 32.38
C GLY A 425 -11.54 -25.53 31.47
N LEU A 426 -10.34 -25.90 31.02
CA LEU A 426 -9.44 -25.04 30.21
C LEU A 426 -9.59 -25.25 28.70
N SER A 427 -10.82 -25.35 28.20
CA SER A 427 -11.10 -25.64 26.79
C SER A 427 -10.51 -24.59 25.83
N GLU A 428 -10.46 -23.30 26.21
CA GLU A 428 -9.89 -22.23 25.37
C GLU A 428 -8.35 -22.24 25.35
N GLU A 429 -7.70 -22.49 26.50
CA GLU A 429 -6.24 -22.60 26.55
C GLU A 429 -5.76 -23.88 25.84
N ALA A 430 -6.51 -24.98 25.95
CA ALA A 430 -6.25 -26.20 25.19
C ALA A 430 -6.33 -25.95 23.67
N ARG A 431 -7.30 -25.16 23.21
CA ARG A 431 -7.43 -24.72 21.81
C ARG A 431 -6.20 -23.91 21.38
N ASP A 432 -5.86 -22.86 22.09
CA ASP A 432 -4.81 -21.93 21.65
C ASP A 432 -3.40 -22.49 21.83
N GLY A 433 -3.17 -23.31 22.87
CA GLY A 433 -1.95 -24.11 23.04
C GLY A 433 -1.75 -25.13 21.92
N PHE A 434 -2.78 -25.91 21.59
CA PHE A 434 -2.76 -26.82 20.44
C PHE A 434 -2.45 -26.09 19.13
N LEU A 435 -3.19 -25.02 18.82
CA LEU A 435 -3.03 -24.28 17.57
C LEU A 435 -1.65 -23.60 17.48
N SER A 436 -1.11 -23.08 18.60
CA SER A 436 0.26 -22.56 18.67
C SER A 436 1.32 -23.64 18.39
N ALA A 437 1.15 -24.85 18.96
CA ALA A 437 2.02 -25.99 18.69
C ALA A 437 1.96 -26.42 17.21
N ARG A 438 0.78 -26.39 16.60
CA ARG A 438 0.59 -26.66 15.16
C ARG A 438 1.27 -25.60 14.28
N SER A 439 1.15 -24.32 14.61
CA SER A 439 1.92 -23.26 13.94
C SER A 439 3.43 -23.42 14.12
N ALA A 440 3.90 -23.88 15.29
CA ALA A 440 5.31 -24.16 15.51
C ALA A 440 5.81 -25.34 14.64
N ALA A 441 5.02 -26.41 14.53
CA ALA A 441 5.28 -27.54 13.64
C ALA A 441 5.32 -27.11 12.15
N ILE A 442 4.39 -26.25 11.73
CA ILE A 442 4.33 -25.65 10.39
C ILE A 442 5.61 -24.84 10.13
N ARG A 443 5.92 -23.86 10.99
CA ARG A 443 7.13 -23.02 10.86
C ARG A 443 8.43 -23.83 10.88
N HIS A 444 8.50 -24.93 11.61
CA HIS A 444 9.64 -25.85 11.56
C HIS A 444 9.76 -26.55 10.21
N LYS A 445 8.65 -27.07 9.65
CA LYS A 445 8.65 -27.73 8.32
C LYS A 445 9.02 -26.77 7.18
N ILE A 446 8.54 -25.52 7.20
CA ILE A 446 8.92 -24.50 6.21
C ILE A 446 10.44 -24.29 6.18
N ARG A 447 11.11 -24.30 7.35
CA ARG A 447 12.57 -24.15 7.46
C ARG A 447 13.37 -25.37 6.99
N LEU A 448 12.72 -26.50 6.71
CA LEU A 448 13.35 -27.71 6.16
C LEU A 448 13.25 -27.79 4.63
N LEU A 449 12.41 -26.97 4.01
CA LEU A 449 12.32 -26.83 2.55
C LEU A 449 13.64 -26.28 2.01
N ARG A 450 14.11 -26.83 0.89
CA ARG A 450 15.34 -26.40 0.23
C ARG A 450 15.02 -25.44 -0.91
N PHE A 451 15.90 -24.47 -1.13
CA PHE A 451 15.81 -23.57 -2.27
C PHE A 451 16.76 -24.03 -3.37
N ASP A 452 16.27 -24.91 -4.24
CA ASP A 452 17.06 -25.51 -5.34
C ASP A 452 17.06 -24.63 -6.61
N GLY A 453 16.86 -23.32 -6.45
CA GLY A 453 16.96 -22.30 -7.50
C GLY A 453 15.70 -22.07 -8.34
N GLN A 454 14.79 -23.04 -8.44
CA GLN A 454 13.51 -22.88 -9.14
C GLN A 454 12.40 -22.42 -8.17
N ILE A 455 11.94 -21.17 -8.35
CA ILE A 455 10.94 -20.55 -7.47
C ILE A 455 9.57 -21.25 -7.55
N SER A 456 9.12 -21.71 -8.74
CA SER A 456 7.86 -22.46 -8.85
C SER A 456 7.89 -23.76 -8.04
N GLY A 457 8.99 -24.53 -8.12
CA GLY A 457 9.16 -25.74 -7.31
C GLY A 457 9.11 -25.45 -5.81
N TYR A 458 9.87 -24.45 -5.34
CA TYR A 458 9.85 -24.04 -3.94
C TYR A 458 8.46 -23.59 -3.45
N ILE A 459 7.75 -22.79 -4.25
CA ILE A 459 6.40 -22.32 -3.91
C ILE A 459 5.38 -23.47 -3.93
N THR A 460 5.54 -24.43 -4.84
CA THR A 460 4.73 -25.65 -4.89
C THR A 460 4.93 -26.51 -3.63
N GLU A 461 6.18 -26.79 -3.24
CA GLU A 461 6.48 -27.51 -1.99
C GLU A 461 6.01 -26.76 -0.73
N LEU A 462 6.11 -25.42 -0.73
CA LEU A 462 5.62 -24.56 0.34
C LEU A 462 4.10 -24.63 0.47
N ALA A 463 3.37 -24.47 -0.65
CA ALA A 463 1.92 -24.56 -0.69
C ALA A 463 1.45 -25.95 -0.24
N GLU A 464 2.03 -27.02 -0.80
CA GLU A 464 1.75 -28.38 -0.35
C GLU A 464 2.02 -28.58 1.14
N THR A 465 3.16 -28.10 1.65
CA THR A 465 3.51 -28.26 3.05
C THR A 465 2.52 -27.53 3.97
N MET A 466 2.19 -26.28 3.65
CA MET A 466 1.23 -25.45 4.38
C MET A 466 -0.17 -26.07 4.38
N PHE A 467 -0.77 -26.24 3.20
CA PHE A 467 -2.16 -26.68 3.09
C PHE A 467 -2.35 -28.11 3.58
N ARG A 468 -1.36 -29.01 3.39
CA ARG A 468 -1.37 -30.36 3.98
C ARG A 468 -1.27 -30.34 5.51
N GLN A 469 -0.53 -29.39 6.12
CA GLN A 469 -0.55 -29.24 7.59
C GLN A 469 -1.87 -28.63 8.10
N ILE A 470 -2.47 -27.67 7.38
CA ILE A 470 -3.79 -27.12 7.72
C ILE A 470 -4.86 -28.22 7.63
N ARG A 471 -4.88 -29.01 6.54
CA ARG A 471 -5.77 -30.17 6.34
C ARG A 471 -5.67 -31.16 7.50
N ASN A 472 -4.46 -31.58 7.86
CA ASN A 472 -4.24 -32.49 8.99
C ASN A 472 -4.69 -31.87 10.32
N THR A 473 -4.49 -30.56 10.51
CA THR A 473 -4.90 -29.86 11.73
C THR A 473 -6.43 -29.77 11.83
N CYS A 474 -7.14 -29.62 10.72
CA CYS A 474 -8.61 -29.65 10.67
C CYS A 474 -9.18 -31.02 11.09
N ASP A 475 -8.60 -32.12 10.60
CA ASP A 475 -8.94 -33.48 11.02
C ASP A 475 -8.67 -33.69 12.53
N TRP A 476 -7.50 -33.29 13.03
CA TRP A 476 -7.17 -33.42 14.46
C TRP A 476 -8.11 -32.59 15.33
N TYR A 477 -8.41 -31.36 14.91
CA TYR A 477 -9.34 -30.45 15.58
C TYR A 477 -10.75 -31.05 15.65
N GLY A 478 -11.31 -31.50 14.52
CA GLY A 478 -12.64 -32.11 14.47
C GLY A 478 -12.77 -33.41 15.27
N THR A 479 -11.67 -34.13 15.51
CA THR A 479 -11.66 -35.31 16.41
C THR A 479 -11.40 -35.01 17.90
N SER A 480 -11.08 -33.76 18.26
CA SER A 480 -10.67 -33.37 19.63
C SER A 480 -11.53 -32.26 20.24
N PHE A 481 -12.20 -31.44 19.44
CA PHE A 481 -13.11 -30.38 19.88
C PHE A 481 -14.49 -30.59 19.28
N SER A 482 -15.42 -31.11 20.08
CA SER A 482 -16.82 -31.35 19.70
C SER A 482 -17.71 -30.11 19.81
N GLU A 483 -17.27 -29.07 20.53
CA GLU A 483 -18.06 -27.86 20.77
C GLU A 483 -18.03 -26.88 19.58
N PRO A 484 -19.17 -26.55 18.95
CA PRO A 484 -19.20 -25.70 17.76
C PRO A 484 -18.83 -24.24 18.05
N ALA A 485 -18.96 -23.76 19.29
CA ALA A 485 -18.55 -22.41 19.69
C ALA A 485 -17.04 -22.16 19.41
N MET A 486 -16.22 -23.20 19.65
CA MET A 486 -14.76 -23.13 19.60
C MET A 486 -14.22 -23.05 18.15
N ALA A 487 -15.00 -23.52 17.17
CA ALA A 487 -14.62 -23.52 15.76
C ALA A 487 -14.31 -22.11 15.19
N SER A 488 -14.85 -21.07 15.83
CA SER A 488 -14.53 -19.66 15.53
C SER A 488 -13.04 -19.34 15.72
N GLY A 489 -12.42 -19.84 16.81
CA GLY A 489 -10.99 -19.69 17.09
C GLY A 489 -10.12 -20.48 16.10
N PHE A 490 -10.54 -21.69 15.73
CA PHE A 490 -9.89 -22.46 14.67
C PHE A 490 -9.91 -21.72 13.32
N MET A 491 -11.04 -21.15 12.91
CA MET A 491 -11.13 -20.39 11.65
C MET A 491 -10.25 -19.13 11.66
N LYS A 492 -10.13 -18.44 12.82
CA LYS A 492 -9.20 -17.33 13.02
C LYS A 492 -7.73 -17.75 12.84
N TRP A 493 -7.36 -18.94 13.34
CA TRP A 493 -6.04 -19.53 13.13
C TRP A 493 -5.78 -19.90 11.68
N VAL A 494 -6.71 -20.59 11.01
CA VAL A 494 -6.58 -20.96 9.58
C VAL A 494 -6.37 -19.71 8.71
N LYS A 495 -7.12 -18.64 8.95
CA LYS A 495 -6.92 -17.34 8.30
C LYS A 495 -5.49 -16.80 8.52
N SER A 496 -4.99 -16.85 9.75
CA SER A 496 -3.65 -16.33 10.09
C SER A 496 -2.52 -17.13 9.43
N GLU A 497 -2.63 -18.46 9.33
CA GLU A 497 -1.63 -19.28 8.62
C GLU A 497 -1.67 -19.03 7.10
N ILE A 498 -2.84 -18.75 6.52
CA ILE A 498 -2.95 -18.31 5.12
C ILE A 498 -2.32 -16.94 4.90
N GLU A 499 -2.51 -15.99 5.82
CA GLU A 499 -1.87 -14.67 5.75
C GLU A 499 -0.33 -14.77 5.88
N VAL A 500 0.19 -15.72 6.66
CA VAL A 500 1.64 -16.04 6.70
C VAL A 500 2.12 -16.67 5.39
N PHE A 501 1.37 -17.60 4.78
CA PHE A 501 1.70 -18.16 3.46
C PHE A 501 1.76 -17.06 2.39
N VAL A 502 0.76 -16.18 2.34
CA VAL A 502 0.69 -15.08 1.37
C VAL A 502 1.85 -14.10 1.55
N GLU A 503 2.29 -13.80 2.77
CA GLU A 503 3.42 -12.88 2.97
C GLU A 503 4.74 -13.50 2.47
N ILE A 504 4.97 -14.80 2.70
CA ILE A 504 6.11 -15.52 2.12
C ILE A 504 6.02 -15.53 0.58
N PHE A 505 4.84 -15.84 0.03
CA PHE A 505 4.59 -15.81 -1.42
C PHE A 505 4.87 -14.43 -2.00
N ARG A 506 4.41 -13.35 -1.35
CA ARG A 506 4.57 -11.97 -1.81
C ARG A 506 6.05 -11.59 -1.94
N LEU A 507 6.84 -11.87 -0.91
CA LEU A 507 8.27 -11.60 -0.89
C LEU A 507 9.06 -12.44 -1.91
N GLN A 508 8.63 -13.68 -2.18
CA GLN A 508 9.34 -14.62 -3.07
C GLN A 508 8.89 -14.58 -4.54
N VAL A 509 7.68 -14.08 -4.85
CA VAL A 509 7.08 -14.12 -6.20
C VAL A 509 6.75 -12.74 -6.75
N PHE A 510 6.10 -11.87 -5.96
CA PHE A 510 5.66 -10.54 -6.43
C PHE A 510 6.77 -9.48 -6.30
N ASP A 511 7.45 -9.45 -5.15
CA ASP A 511 8.48 -8.42 -4.86
C ASP A 511 9.86 -8.79 -5.45
N SER A 512 10.05 -10.02 -5.94
CA SER A 512 11.31 -10.57 -6.46
C SER A 512 11.50 -10.44 -7.99
N ASN A 513 10.62 -9.68 -8.66
CA ASN A 513 10.68 -9.37 -10.11
C ASN A 513 10.82 -10.61 -11.03
N GLN A 514 9.95 -11.62 -10.82
CA GLN A 514 9.89 -12.82 -11.66
C GLN A 514 9.18 -12.58 -13.00
N PRO A 515 9.48 -13.40 -14.03
CA PRO A 515 8.69 -13.42 -15.27
C PRO A 515 7.25 -13.84 -14.97
N PHE A 516 6.30 -13.26 -15.72
CA PHE A 516 4.87 -13.42 -15.45
C PHE A 516 4.38 -14.88 -15.60
N THR A 517 5.01 -15.68 -16.45
CA THR A 517 4.84 -17.14 -16.54
C THR A 517 4.95 -17.83 -15.17
N VAL A 518 6.08 -17.62 -14.46
CA VAL A 518 6.34 -18.22 -13.14
C VAL A 518 5.36 -17.69 -12.09
N ILE A 519 4.97 -16.42 -12.17
CA ILE A 519 3.95 -15.85 -11.28
C ILE A 519 2.58 -16.53 -11.50
N SER A 520 2.19 -16.72 -12.77
CA SER A 520 0.94 -17.37 -13.18
C SER A 520 0.88 -18.82 -12.69
N GLU A 521 1.96 -19.58 -12.93
CA GLU A 521 2.14 -20.96 -12.45
C GLU A 521 2.07 -21.05 -10.91
N CYS A 522 2.81 -20.20 -10.19
CA CYS A 522 2.81 -20.15 -8.73
C CYS A 522 1.42 -19.87 -8.15
N VAL A 523 0.67 -18.93 -8.75
CA VAL A 523 -0.70 -18.60 -8.33
C VAL A 523 -1.65 -19.77 -8.62
N GLN A 524 -1.58 -20.38 -9.82
CA GLN A 524 -2.43 -21.51 -10.21
C GLN A 524 -2.24 -22.70 -9.26
N THR A 525 -1.00 -23.12 -9.01
CA THR A 525 -0.69 -24.23 -8.11
C THR A 525 -1.14 -23.95 -6.67
N SER A 526 -0.93 -22.72 -6.17
CA SER A 526 -1.40 -22.32 -4.84
C SER A 526 -2.93 -22.38 -4.71
N MET A 527 -3.65 -21.96 -5.76
CA MET A 527 -5.10 -22.03 -5.83
C MET A 527 -5.62 -23.47 -5.90
N GLU A 528 -4.93 -24.37 -6.59
CA GLU A 528 -5.27 -25.80 -6.65
C GLU A 528 -5.09 -26.50 -5.29
N GLN A 529 -3.98 -26.24 -4.59
CA GLN A 529 -3.73 -26.78 -3.25
C GLN A 529 -4.75 -26.26 -2.21
N VAL A 530 -5.21 -25.01 -2.32
CA VAL A 530 -6.34 -24.51 -1.49
C VAL A 530 -7.67 -25.21 -1.84
N ARG A 531 -7.94 -25.50 -3.13
CA ARG A 531 -9.18 -26.20 -3.52
C ARG A 531 -9.29 -27.59 -2.90
N GLN A 532 -8.18 -28.28 -2.65
CA GLN A 532 -8.17 -29.58 -1.94
C GLN A 532 -8.67 -29.49 -0.48
N LEU A 533 -8.66 -28.32 0.16
CA LEU A 533 -9.20 -28.14 1.51
C LEU A 533 -10.74 -28.24 1.56
N ARG A 534 -11.43 -28.07 0.41
CA ARG A 534 -12.88 -28.25 0.29
C ARG A 534 -13.32 -29.68 0.64
N GLU A 535 -12.45 -30.67 0.42
CA GLU A 535 -12.69 -32.08 0.81
C GLU A 535 -12.86 -32.28 2.33
N VAL A 536 -12.37 -31.33 3.13
CA VAL A 536 -12.48 -31.32 4.60
C VAL A 536 -13.42 -30.19 5.08
N GLY A 537 -14.28 -29.68 4.19
CA GLY A 537 -15.28 -28.65 4.49
C GLY A 537 -14.73 -27.22 4.58
N LEU A 538 -13.47 -26.98 4.21
CA LEU A 538 -12.84 -25.67 4.25
C LEU A 538 -12.75 -25.05 2.84
N ASP A 539 -13.78 -24.30 2.42
CA ASP A 539 -13.66 -23.48 1.22
C ASP A 539 -13.00 -22.13 1.53
N LEU A 540 -11.74 -21.99 1.12
CA LEU A 540 -10.88 -20.83 1.40
C LEU A 540 -10.34 -20.17 0.13
N GLY A 541 -10.82 -20.59 -1.06
CA GLY A 541 -10.36 -20.06 -2.35
C GLY A 541 -10.57 -18.54 -2.46
N PHE A 542 -11.75 -18.06 -2.06
CA PHE A 542 -12.09 -16.63 -2.06
C PHE A 542 -11.14 -15.77 -1.19
N LEU A 543 -10.58 -16.35 -0.12
CA LEU A 543 -9.65 -15.66 0.76
C LEU A 543 -8.29 -15.49 0.07
N LEU A 544 -7.79 -16.55 -0.57
CA LEU A 544 -6.52 -16.51 -1.30
C LEU A 544 -6.63 -15.61 -2.54
N GLU A 545 -7.71 -15.72 -3.31
CA GLU A 545 -8.00 -14.83 -4.46
C GLU A 545 -7.97 -13.35 -4.05
N ARG A 546 -8.67 -12.98 -2.98
CA ARG A 546 -8.73 -11.61 -2.48
C ARG A 546 -7.36 -11.09 -2.00
N LEU A 547 -6.54 -11.96 -1.40
CA LEU A 547 -5.20 -11.61 -0.93
C LEU A 547 -4.21 -11.46 -2.09
N PHE A 548 -4.27 -12.34 -3.10
CA PHE A 548 -3.44 -12.27 -4.30
C PHE A 548 -3.85 -11.17 -5.29
N HIS A 549 -5.11 -10.73 -5.30
CA HIS A 549 -5.67 -9.76 -6.26
C HIS A 549 -4.76 -8.54 -6.53
N ASN A 550 -4.25 -7.90 -5.48
CA ASN A 550 -3.36 -6.73 -5.61
C ASN A 550 -1.97 -7.07 -6.17
N GLY A 551 -1.42 -8.24 -5.85
CA GLY A 551 -0.15 -8.70 -6.40
C GLY A 551 -0.28 -9.07 -7.88
N VAL A 552 -1.34 -9.79 -8.23
CA VAL A 552 -1.68 -10.17 -9.61
C VAL A 552 -1.93 -8.93 -10.50
N LEU A 553 -2.68 -7.93 -10.01
CA LEU A 553 -2.88 -6.67 -10.75
C LEU A 553 -1.55 -5.97 -11.08
N ARG A 554 -0.62 -5.91 -10.13
CA ARG A 554 0.72 -5.33 -10.33
C ARG A 554 1.57 -6.18 -11.28
N ALA A 555 1.50 -7.50 -11.18
CA ALA A 555 2.21 -8.42 -12.07
C ALA A 555 1.73 -8.31 -13.53
N ILE A 556 0.41 -8.22 -13.75
CA ILE A 556 -0.19 -7.99 -15.07
C ILE A 556 0.22 -6.62 -15.62
N GLU A 557 0.27 -5.57 -14.79
CA GLU A 557 0.70 -4.24 -15.24
C GLU A 557 2.20 -4.18 -15.56
N SER A 558 3.06 -4.83 -14.77
CA SER A 558 4.48 -5.00 -15.07
C SER A 558 4.68 -5.76 -16.37
N HIS A 559 3.98 -6.88 -16.56
CA HIS A 559 4.05 -7.67 -17.79
C HIS A 559 3.62 -6.85 -19.02
N PHE A 560 2.51 -6.11 -18.90
CA PHE A 560 2.04 -5.18 -19.93
C PHE A 560 3.10 -4.12 -20.31
N GLN A 561 3.79 -3.53 -19.33
CA GLN A 561 4.87 -2.57 -19.60
C GLN A 561 6.06 -3.24 -20.33
N VAL A 562 6.43 -4.47 -19.97
CA VAL A 562 7.47 -5.26 -20.66
C VAL A 562 7.04 -5.58 -22.10
N CYS A 563 5.77 -5.97 -22.32
CA CYS A 563 5.20 -6.17 -23.65
C CYS A 563 5.27 -4.89 -24.50
N GLN A 564 4.85 -3.73 -23.96
CA GLN A 564 4.97 -2.45 -24.66
C GLN A 564 6.42 -2.11 -25.03
N GLN A 565 7.38 -2.36 -24.13
CA GLN A 565 8.81 -2.15 -24.41
C GLN A 565 9.31 -3.08 -25.53
N ARG A 566 8.93 -4.37 -25.51
CA ARG A 566 9.25 -5.35 -26.57
C ARG A 566 8.67 -4.92 -27.93
N VAL A 567 7.41 -4.47 -27.97
CA VAL A 567 6.79 -3.87 -29.16
C VAL A 567 7.62 -2.70 -29.69
N THR A 568 7.91 -1.68 -28.87
CA THR A 568 8.70 -0.52 -29.35
C THR A 568 10.15 -0.85 -29.69
N LYS A 569 10.67 -2.02 -29.29
CA LYS A 569 12.01 -2.51 -29.64
C LYS A 569 12.03 -3.13 -31.03
N PHE A 570 11.18 -4.13 -31.31
CA PHE A 570 11.19 -4.78 -32.64
C PHE A 570 10.71 -3.83 -33.75
N MET A 571 9.76 -2.93 -33.46
CA MET A 571 9.31 -1.91 -34.42
C MET A 571 10.40 -0.90 -34.82
N LYS A 572 11.48 -0.76 -34.02
CA LYS A 572 12.65 0.06 -34.37
C LYS A 572 13.74 -0.74 -35.10
N ALA A 573 13.66 -2.06 -35.09
CA ALA A 573 14.60 -2.97 -35.76
C ALA A 573 14.10 -3.40 -37.14
N ASP A 574 12.78 -3.46 -37.35
CA ASP A 574 12.16 -3.80 -38.63
C ASP A 574 12.47 -2.75 -39.73
N LYS A 575 12.64 -3.25 -40.96
CA LYS A 575 12.81 -2.47 -42.19
C LYS A 575 11.51 -2.35 -43.01
N PHE A 576 10.46 -3.05 -42.59
CA PHE A 576 9.17 -3.17 -43.28
C PHE A 576 9.33 -3.74 -44.71
N GLU A 577 10.23 -4.71 -44.84
CA GLU A 577 10.39 -5.55 -46.03
C GLU A 577 9.41 -6.74 -45.94
N ILE A 578 8.86 -7.18 -47.07
CA ILE A 578 7.92 -8.31 -47.13
C ILE A 578 8.68 -9.61 -46.83
N VAL A 579 8.21 -10.37 -45.85
CA VAL A 579 8.76 -11.67 -45.45
C VAL A 579 7.76 -12.75 -45.82
N ALA A 580 8.15 -13.67 -46.71
CA ALA A 580 7.36 -14.86 -47.00
C ALA A 580 7.33 -15.80 -45.78
N CYS A 581 6.21 -16.48 -45.55
CA CYS A 581 6.03 -17.39 -44.41
C CYS A 581 7.01 -18.58 -44.41
N GLU A 582 7.62 -18.89 -45.57
CA GLU A 582 8.68 -19.90 -45.74
C GLU A 582 10.08 -19.40 -45.34
N SER A 583 10.21 -18.18 -44.83
CA SER A 583 11.49 -17.62 -44.36
C SER A 583 12.03 -18.40 -43.15
N PRO A 584 13.34 -18.72 -43.07
CA PRO A 584 13.92 -19.44 -41.93
C PRO A 584 13.63 -18.81 -40.56
N ALA A 585 13.48 -17.48 -40.50
CA ALA A 585 13.10 -16.78 -39.28
C ALA A 585 11.68 -17.16 -38.82
N VAL A 586 10.71 -17.19 -39.73
CA VAL A 586 9.30 -17.55 -39.42
C VAL A 586 9.17 -19.03 -39.11
N ILE A 587 9.88 -19.89 -39.86
CA ILE A 587 9.92 -21.34 -39.60
C ILE A 587 10.51 -21.62 -38.20
N SER A 588 11.50 -20.85 -37.75
CA SER A 588 12.08 -20.99 -36.40
C SER A 588 11.19 -20.54 -35.24
N MET A 589 9.97 -20.02 -35.51
CA MET A 589 9.01 -19.56 -34.51
C MET A 589 7.85 -20.54 -34.25
N GLU A 590 7.85 -21.72 -34.89
CA GLU A 590 6.89 -22.82 -34.68
C GLU A 590 5.39 -22.40 -34.73
N MET A 591 5.06 -21.47 -35.64
CA MET A 591 3.73 -20.85 -35.72
C MET A 591 2.72 -21.63 -36.60
N ASP A 592 1.45 -21.63 -36.19
CA ASP A 592 0.29 -21.92 -37.06
C ASP A 592 0.11 -20.79 -38.09
N THR A 593 0.89 -20.82 -39.17
CA THR A 593 0.94 -19.74 -40.17
C THR A 593 -0.33 -19.58 -41.03
N HIS A 594 -1.32 -20.47 -40.90
CA HIS A 594 -2.57 -20.43 -41.68
C HIS A 594 -3.41 -19.15 -41.48
N ASP A 595 -3.25 -18.41 -40.37
CA ASP A 595 -3.95 -17.14 -40.13
C ASP A 595 -3.29 -15.91 -40.78
N LEU A 596 -2.02 -16.00 -41.16
CA LEU A 596 -1.20 -14.87 -41.65
C LEU A 596 -0.88 -15.06 -43.14
N THR A 597 -1.93 -15.01 -43.96
CA THR A 597 -1.88 -15.26 -45.42
C THR A 597 -1.47 -14.03 -46.26
N ALA A 598 -1.16 -12.91 -45.62
CA ALA A 598 -0.83 -11.63 -46.29
C ALA A 598 0.68 -11.39 -46.39
N ASN A 599 1.11 -10.61 -47.39
CA ASN A 599 2.50 -10.18 -47.55
C ASN A 599 2.86 -9.13 -46.48
N VAL A 600 3.55 -9.60 -45.44
CA VAL A 600 3.68 -8.96 -44.12
C VAL A 600 5.16 -8.84 -43.72
N SER A 601 5.51 -7.90 -42.84
CA SER A 601 6.89 -7.78 -42.31
C SER A 601 7.08 -8.44 -40.93
N ILE A 602 8.35 -8.66 -40.55
CA ILE A 602 8.72 -9.45 -39.37
C ILE A 602 8.18 -8.90 -38.03
N SER A 603 7.98 -7.58 -37.91
CA SER A 603 7.38 -6.99 -36.70
C SER A 603 5.96 -7.48 -36.42
N LEU A 604 5.18 -7.91 -37.42
CA LEU A 604 3.84 -8.45 -37.19
C LEU A 604 3.88 -9.92 -36.73
N PHE A 605 4.84 -10.71 -37.18
CA PHE A 605 5.07 -12.07 -36.67
C PHE A 605 5.54 -12.03 -35.21
N GLU A 606 6.47 -11.14 -34.86
CA GLU A 606 6.87 -10.91 -33.46
C GLU A 606 5.72 -10.35 -32.59
N PHE A 607 4.84 -9.51 -33.15
CA PHE A 607 3.65 -9.02 -32.47
C PHE A 607 2.59 -10.10 -32.24
N TRP A 608 2.34 -10.97 -33.21
CA TRP A 608 1.45 -12.13 -33.06
C TRP A 608 1.95 -13.08 -31.97
N LEU A 609 3.26 -13.41 -31.98
CA LEU A 609 3.86 -14.26 -30.97
C LEU A 609 3.76 -13.66 -29.57
N LEU A 610 3.97 -12.34 -29.44
CA LEU A 610 3.79 -11.61 -28.18
C LEU A 610 2.32 -11.64 -27.70
N LEU A 611 1.34 -11.59 -28.61
CA LEU A 611 -0.07 -11.70 -28.26
C LEU A 611 -0.47 -13.11 -27.81
N THR A 612 0.06 -14.16 -28.44
CA THR A 612 -0.22 -15.56 -28.03
C THR A 612 0.49 -15.94 -26.74
N GLU A 613 1.73 -15.48 -26.54
CA GLU A 613 2.48 -15.55 -25.28
C GLU A 613 1.70 -14.86 -24.14
N PHE A 614 1.30 -13.59 -24.31
CA PHE A 614 0.50 -12.86 -23.33
C PHE A 614 -0.86 -13.53 -23.04
N ALA A 615 -1.56 -14.03 -24.07
CA ALA A 615 -2.84 -14.70 -23.89
C ALA A 615 -2.72 -16.05 -23.14
N SER A 616 -1.64 -16.79 -23.39
CA SER A 616 -1.30 -18.02 -22.67
C SER A 616 -1.06 -17.73 -21.19
N ASP A 617 -0.13 -16.83 -20.88
CA ASP A 617 0.30 -16.57 -19.50
C ASP A 617 -0.85 -16.02 -18.65
N VAL A 618 -1.65 -15.11 -19.21
CA VAL A 618 -2.82 -14.55 -18.53
C VAL A 618 -3.89 -15.62 -18.32
N SER A 619 -4.02 -16.63 -19.19
CA SER A 619 -5.03 -17.68 -19.08
C SER A 619 -4.94 -18.50 -17.78
N GLY A 620 -3.75 -18.62 -17.16
CA GLY A 620 -3.60 -19.27 -15.85
C GLY A 620 -4.17 -18.46 -14.67
N VAL A 621 -4.35 -17.13 -14.85
CA VAL A 621 -4.81 -16.20 -13.81
C VAL A 621 -6.14 -15.50 -14.15
N ILE A 622 -6.85 -15.94 -15.20
CA ILE A 622 -8.14 -15.34 -15.57
C ILE A 622 -9.15 -15.49 -14.43
N SER A 623 -9.67 -14.36 -13.97
CA SER A 623 -10.88 -14.25 -13.15
C SER A 623 -11.71 -13.07 -13.61
N MET A 624 -13.02 -13.10 -13.36
CA MET A 624 -13.94 -12.00 -13.69
C MET A 624 -13.54 -10.67 -13.06
N GLN A 625 -12.82 -10.68 -11.93
CA GLN A 625 -12.33 -9.47 -11.26
C GLN A 625 -11.17 -8.79 -12.01
N LEU A 626 -10.49 -9.51 -12.91
CA LEU A 626 -9.33 -9.02 -13.67
C LEU A 626 -9.66 -8.68 -15.14
N TYR A 627 -10.86 -9.05 -15.62
CA TYR A 627 -11.39 -8.78 -16.96
C TYR A 627 -11.06 -7.38 -17.50
N SER A 628 -11.39 -6.34 -16.72
CA SER A 628 -11.21 -4.94 -17.13
C SER A 628 -9.73 -4.55 -17.28
N LYS A 629 -8.86 -5.04 -16.39
CA LYS A 629 -7.41 -4.80 -16.47
C LYS A 629 -6.78 -5.55 -17.65
N VAL A 630 -7.16 -6.81 -17.86
CA VAL A 630 -6.66 -7.64 -18.98
C VAL A 630 -7.03 -7.01 -20.33
N ILE A 631 -8.28 -6.59 -20.52
CA ILE A 631 -8.72 -5.93 -21.77
C ILE A 631 -8.06 -4.57 -21.95
N TRP A 632 -7.89 -3.78 -20.88
CA TRP A 632 -7.14 -2.53 -20.94
C TRP A 632 -5.68 -2.73 -21.35
N CYS A 633 -5.02 -3.77 -20.82
CA CYS A 633 -3.65 -4.14 -21.22
C CYS A 633 -3.58 -4.61 -22.69
N LEU A 634 -4.49 -5.48 -23.13
CA LEU A 634 -4.57 -5.92 -24.53
C LEU A 634 -4.80 -4.74 -25.48
N GLY A 635 -5.82 -3.92 -25.23
CA GLY A 635 -6.11 -2.71 -26.00
C GLY A 635 -4.93 -1.73 -26.00
N GLY A 636 -4.19 -1.63 -24.90
CA GLY A 636 -2.94 -0.87 -24.81
C GLY A 636 -1.80 -1.43 -25.67
N ILE A 637 -1.63 -2.74 -25.75
CA ILE A 637 -0.64 -3.40 -26.63
C ILE A 637 -0.96 -3.13 -28.10
N PHE A 638 -2.22 -3.32 -28.51
CA PHE A 638 -2.71 -2.98 -29.84
C PHE A 638 -2.52 -1.50 -30.18
N THR A 639 -2.88 -0.60 -29.26
CA THR A 639 -2.69 0.86 -29.43
C THR A 639 -1.21 1.23 -29.57
N THR A 640 -0.33 0.61 -28.78
CA THR A 640 1.12 0.86 -28.84
C THR A 640 1.70 0.51 -30.20
N TYR A 641 1.26 -0.60 -30.80
CA TYR A 641 1.69 -1.01 -32.14
C TYR A 641 1.15 -0.07 -33.23
N VAL A 642 -0.17 0.20 -33.27
CA VAL A 642 -0.78 1.06 -34.31
C VAL A 642 -0.23 2.50 -34.24
N VAL A 643 -0.10 3.07 -33.04
CA VAL A 643 0.50 4.41 -32.86
C VAL A 643 1.98 4.40 -33.22
N GLY A 644 2.71 3.30 -32.97
CA GLY A 644 4.07 3.10 -33.45
C GLY A 644 4.17 3.16 -34.98
N LEU A 645 3.29 2.46 -35.70
CA LEU A 645 3.23 2.51 -37.18
C LEU A 645 2.86 3.91 -37.68
N LYS A 646 1.96 4.63 -36.99
CA LYS A 646 1.64 6.03 -37.28
C LYS A 646 2.86 6.95 -37.18
N VAL A 647 3.68 6.84 -36.13
CA VAL A 647 4.93 7.60 -36.00
C VAL A 647 5.94 7.23 -37.10
N LEU A 648 6.03 5.95 -37.46
CA LEU A 648 6.92 5.49 -38.54
C LEU A 648 6.44 5.89 -39.95
N SER A 649 5.13 6.10 -40.17
CA SER A 649 4.60 6.57 -41.46
C SER A 649 5.08 7.98 -41.84
N ASP A 650 5.31 8.84 -40.83
CA ASP A 650 5.88 10.19 -40.98
C ASP A 650 7.39 10.16 -41.31
N ALA A 651 8.08 9.03 -41.09
CA ALA A 651 9.51 8.94 -41.32
C ALA A 651 9.85 9.06 -42.82
N SER A 652 10.70 10.02 -43.15
CA SER A 652 11.19 10.26 -44.53
C SER A 652 12.17 9.19 -45.04
N LYS A 653 12.57 8.23 -44.20
CA LYS A 653 13.57 7.20 -44.53
C LYS A 653 12.99 5.93 -45.18
N LEU A 654 11.68 5.71 -45.11
CA LEU A 654 11.02 4.51 -45.66
C LEU A 654 10.64 4.71 -47.13
N ASN A 655 10.97 3.73 -47.97
CA ASN A 655 10.57 3.66 -49.38
C ASN A 655 9.04 3.43 -49.50
N ILE A 656 8.45 3.73 -50.66
CA ILE A 656 7.01 3.53 -50.93
C ILE A 656 6.57 2.12 -50.58
N TYR A 657 7.26 1.10 -51.07
CA TYR A 657 6.90 -0.31 -50.85
C TYR A 657 6.98 -0.73 -49.36
N GLN A 658 7.88 -0.11 -48.58
CA GLN A 658 7.95 -0.30 -47.12
C GLN A 658 6.79 0.40 -46.41
N LYS A 659 6.40 1.60 -46.87
CA LYS A 659 5.20 2.31 -46.36
C LYS A 659 3.89 1.59 -46.72
N ILE A 660 3.83 0.91 -47.86
CA ILE A 660 2.70 0.04 -48.23
C ILE A 660 2.67 -1.19 -47.31
N THR A 661 3.80 -1.86 -47.07
CA THR A 661 3.88 -3.00 -46.13
C THR A 661 3.50 -2.59 -44.69
N LEU A 662 3.91 -1.39 -44.25
CA LEU A 662 3.47 -0.79 -42.99
C LEU A 662 1.95 -0.58 -42.93
N LEU A 663 1.31 -0.15 -44.03
CA LEU A 663 -0.15 -0.02 -44.13
C LEU A 663 -0.83 -1.41 -44.10
N THR A 664 -0.28 -2.41 -44.80
CA THR A 664 -0.74 -3.81 -44.75
C THR A 664 -0.73 -4.33 -43.31
N ASN A 665 0.39 -4.16 -42.59
CA ASN A 665 0.50 -4.55 -41.18
C ASN A 665 -0.57 -3.85 -40.31
N ALA A 666 -0.83 -2.56 -40.52
CA ALA A 666 -1.83 -1.82 -39.77
C ALA A 666 -3.26 -2.33 -40.03
N VAL A 667 -3.60 -2.67 -41.28
CA VAL A 667 -4.90 -3.27 -41.64
C VAL A 667 -5.07 -4.66 -41.01
N VAL A 668 -4.07 -5.55 -41.13
CA VAL A 668 -4.14 -6.91 -40.55
C VAL A 668 -4.34 -6.85 -39.03
N VAL A 669 -3.68 -5.92 -38.34
CA VAL A 669 -3.85 -5.75 -36.88
C VAL A 669 -5.26 -5.32 -36.51
N VAL A 670 -5.82 -4.29 -37.17
CA VAL A 670 -7.10 -3.69 -36.80
C VAL A 670 -8.32 -4.47 -37.30
N GLU A 671 -8.25 -5.04 -38.51
CA GLU A 671 -9.38 -5.73 -39.15
C GLU A 671 -9.36 -7.25 -38.94
N THR A 672 -8.20 -7.87 -38.66
CA THR A 672 -8.08 -9.34 -38.57
C THR A 672 -7.67 -9.82 -37.18
N LEU A 673 -6.56 -9.34 -36.62
CA LEU A 673 -6.05 -9.83 -35.32
C LEU A 673 -6.91 -9.36 -34.15
N LEU A 674 -7.29 -8.07 -34.11
CA LEU A 674 -8.06 -7.51 -33.00
C LEU A 674 -9.45 -8.19 -32.83
N PRO A 675 -10.26 -8.41 -33.89
CA PRO A 675 -11.51 -9.18 -33.78
C PRO A 675 -11.30 -10.65 -33.41
N LYS A 676 -10.20 -11.28 -33.87
CA LYS A 676 -9.87 -12.67 -33.50
C LYS A 676 -9.57 -12.78 -32.00
N VAL A 677 -8.77 -11.86 -31.46
CA VAL A 677 -8.49 -11.79 -30.01
C VAL A 677 -9.77 -11.47 -29.24
N ALA A 678 -10.63 -10.55 -29.70
CA ALA A 678 -11.92 -10.27 -29.07
C ALA A 678 -12.81 -11.52 -28.99
N SER A 679 -12.94 -12.28 -30.08
CA SER A 679 -13.70 -13.53 -30.12
C SER A 679 -13.14 -14.61 -29.18
N GLN A 680 -11.81 -14.81 -29.18
CA GLN A 680 -11.14 -15.75 -28.28
C GLN A 680 -11.32 -15.36 -26.80
N LEU A 681 -11.17 -14.08 -26.47
CA LEU A 681 -11.34 -13.59 -25.11
C LEU A 681 -12.81 -13.69 -24.66
N GLY A 682 -13.75 -13.37 -25.56
CA GLY A 682 -15.19 -13.47 -25.28
C GLY A 682 -15.67 -14.91 -25.06
N GLN A 683 -15.06 -15.89 -25.74
CA GLN A 683 -15.26 -17.31 -25.42
C GLN A 683 -14.69 -17.68 -24.05
N ARG A 684 -13.49 -17.17 -23.69
CA ARG A 684 -12.85 -17.46 -22.39
C ARG A 684 -13.55 -16.82 -21.18
N PHE A 685 -14.24 -15.69 -21.37
CA PHE A 685 -15.02 -15.00 -20.33
C PHE A 685 -16.54 -15.24 -20.43
N GLU A 686 -17.01 -16.08 -21.36
CA GLU A 686 -18.44 -16.33 -21.63
C GLU A 686 -19.27 -15.04 -21.85
N ARG A 687 -18.63 -13.95 -22.31
CA ARG A 687 -19.20 -12.60 -22.37
C ARG A 687 -18.66 -11.84 -23.60
N PRO A 688 -19.50 -11.12 -24.37
CA PRO A 688 -19.00 -10.21 -25.41
C PRO A 688 -18.12 -9.10 -24.81
N THR A 689 -17.11 -8.66 -25.57
CA THR A 689 -16.07 -7.71 -25.14
C THR A 689 -16.21 -6.32 -25.81
N PRO A 690 -17.30 -5.57 -25.58
CA PRO A 690 -17.55 -4.30 -26.26
C PRO A 690 -16.45 -3.27 -26.01
N GLU A 691 -15.72 -3.37 -24.90
CA GLU A 691 -14.61 -2.48 -24.56
C GLU A 691 -13.43 -2.61 -25.55
N LEU A 692 -13.33 -3.75 -26.27
CA LEU A 692 -12.32 -4.01 -27.29
C LEU A 692 -12.83 -3.68 -28.71
N ASP A 693 -14.14 -3.78 -28.95
CA ASP A 693 -14.78 -3.26 -30.17
C ASP A 693 -14.72 -1.71 -30.20
N ASP A 694 -14.96 -1.08 -29.05
CA ASP A 694 -14.72 0.35 -28.80
C ASP A 694 -13.24 0.76 -28.98
N MET A 695 -12.31 -0.19 -28.87
CA MET A 695 -10.91 0.06 -29.20
C MET A 695 -10.68 -0.10 -30.71
N GLN A 696 -11.33 -1.06 -31.38
CA GLN A 696 -11.26 -1.22 -32.82
C GLN A 696 -11.74 0.03 -33.56
N THR A 697 -12.82 0.69 -33.11
CA THR A 697 -13.30 1.94 -33.74
C THR A 697 -12.25 3.06 -33.66
N LYS A 698 -11.62 3.26 -32.49
CA LYS A 698 -10.55 4.24 -32.29
C LYS A 698 -9.30 3.94 -33.13
N LEU A 699 -8.93 2.66 -33.23
CA LEU A 699 -7.80 2.23 -34.05
C LEU A 699 -8.10 2.27 -35.55
N ARG A 700 -9.38 2.19 -35.96
CA ARG A 700 -9.84 2.43 -37.35
C ARG A 700 -9.68 3.89 -37.76
N ASP A 701 -9.87 4.83 -36.83
CA ASP A 701 -9.56 6.25 -37.08
C ASP A 701 -8.05 6.50 -37.18
N GLU A 702 -7.23 5.86 -36.35
CA GLU A 702 -5.77 5.93 -36.52
C GLU A 702 -5.28 5.27 -37.81
N LEU A 703 -5.94 4.19 -38.26
CA LEU A 703 -5.70 3.56 -39.55
C LEU A 703 -6.05 4.48 -40.74
N ARG A 704 -7.09 5.32 -40.63
CA ARG A 704 -7.38 6.37 -41.63
C ARG A 704 -6.24 7.37 -41.74
N VAL A 705 -5.73 7.87 -40.60
CA VAL A 705 -4.60 8.80 -40.56
C VAL A 705 -3.32 8.18 -41.16
N ILE A 706 -3.04 6.89 -40.87
CA ILE A 706 -1.92 6.16 -41.51
C ILE A 706 -2.13 6.07 -43.03
N ARG A 707 -3.34 5.71 -43.48
CA ARG A 707 -3.69 5.61 -44.91
C ARG A 707 -3.45 6.93 -45.64
N GLU A 708 -3.99 8.04 -45.13
CA GLU A 708 -3.80 9.38 -45.71
C GLU A 708 -2.31 9.77 -45.83
N ARG A 709 -1.52 9.50 -44.79
CA ARG A 709 -0.07 9.78 -44.76
C ARG A 709 0.71 8.95 -45.77
N VAL A 710 0.40 7.65 -45.88
CA VAL A 710 1.04 6.76 -46.85
C VAL A 710 0.69 7.18 -48.27
N ILE A 711 -0.59 7.43 -48.57
CA ILE A 711 -1.04 7.90 -49.90
C ILE A 711 -0.39 9.23 -50.24
N ARG A 712 -0.38 10.22 -49.32
CA ARG A 712 0.33 11.49 -49.53
C ARG A 712 1.81 11.30 -49.82
N SER A 713 2.47 10.38 -49.11
CA SER A 713 3.89 10.06 -49.36
C SER A 713 4.13 9.39 -50.72
N ILE A 714 3.13 8.74 -51.32
CA ILE A 714 3.17 8.19 -52.68
C ILE A 714 2.90 9.31 -53.70
N THR A 715 1.80 10.05 -53.54
CA THR A 715 1.41 11.17 -54.41
C THR A 715 2.53 12.20 -54.57
N LEU A 716 3.14 12.64 -53.47
CA LEU A 716 4.24 13.60 -53.52
C LEU A 716 5.39 13.08 -54.39
N ARG A 717 5.78 11.81 -54.25
CA ARG A 717 6.84 11.25 -55.10
C ARG A 717 6.42 11.10 -56.57
N LEU A 718 5.19 10.66 -56.86
CA LEU A 718 4.70 10.57 -58.24
C LEU A 718 4.72 11.95 -58.94
N VAL A 719 4.22 13.00 -58.27
CA VAL A 719 4.12 14.36 -58.83
C VAL A 719 5.47 15.10 -58.84
N GLU A 720 6.28 14.98 -57.79
CA GLU A 720 7.52 15.76 -57.62
C GLU A 720 8.78 15.06 -58.14
N SER A 721 8.81 13.72 -58.24
CA SER A 721 10.01 12.97 -58.63
C SER A 721 9.88 12.18 -59.92
N GLU A 722 8.69 11.65 -60.25
CA GLU A 722 8.49 10.83 -61.45
C GLU A 722 7.90 11.66 -62.61
N TYR A 723 6.95 12.57 -62.33
CA TYR A 723 6.46 13.57 -63.29
C TYR A 723 7.31 14.86 -63.32
N ASP A 724 8.04 15.14 -62.24
CA ASP A 724 8.82 16.37 -62.00
C ASP A 724 8.03 17.66 -62.29
N TYR A 725 6.79 17.71 -61.77
CA TYR A 725 5.82 18.77 -62.03
C TYR A 725 6.27 20.15 -61.56
N ALA A 726 7.33 20.25 -60.76
CA ALA A 726 7.90 21.51 -60.30
C ALA A 726 8.71 22.26 -61.36
N GLN A 727 9.25 21.59 -62.40
CA GLN A 727 10.20 22.23 -63.32
C GLN A 727 9.57 23.39 -64.11
N PRO A 728 10.15 24.59 -64.09
CA PRO A 728 9.70 25.70 -64.94
C PRO A 728 9.81 25.38 -66.44
N GLU A 729 10.78 24.56 -66.84
CA GLU A 729 11.13 24.31 -68.24
C GLU A 729 10.09 23.43 -68.97
N LEU A 730 9.50 22.44 -68.29
CA LEU A 730 8.61 21.42 -68.88
C LEU A 730 7.45 22.03 -69.69
N PHE A 731 6.88 23.13 -69.21
CA PHE A 731 5.76 23.82 -69.87
C PHE A 731 6.10 25.22 -70.42
N SER A 732 7.37 25.64 -70.40
CA SER A 732 7.79 26.95 -70.93
C SER A 732 7.91 27.00 -72.46
N SER A 733 7.77 25.87 -73.16
CA SER A 733 7.98 25.77 -74.61
C SER A 733 6.96 26.58 -75.42
N ASN A 734 7.46 27.59 -76.15
CA ASN A 734 6.67 28.45 -77.03
C ASN A 734 6.57 27.95 -78.49
N GLY A 735 7.03 26.73 -78.77
CA GLY A 735 6.82 26.09 -80.08
C GLY A 735 5.36 25.77 -80.37
N GLY A 736 5.07 25.30 -81.58
CA GLY A 736 3.81 24.63 -81.91
C GLY A 736 3.83 23.17 -81.46
N ILE A 737 2.68 22.61 -81.11
CA ILE A 737 2.54 21.16 -80.92
C ILE A 737 2.58 20.44 -82.27
N LEU A 738 3.21 19.28 -82.34
CA LEU A 738 3.16 18.41 -83.52
C LEU A 738 1.75 17.80 -83.65
N GLU A 739 1.31 17.54 -84.88
CA GLU A 739 -0.01 16.94 -85.12
C GLU A 739 -0.10 15.52 -84.53
N ASP A 740 1.04 14.80 -84.50
CA ASP A 740 1.29 13.48 -83.91
C ASP A 740 1.97 13.53 -82.53
N ALA A 741 1.75 14.60 -81.75
CA ALA A 741 2.23 14.64 -80.37
C ALA A 741 1.58 13.55 -79.50
N LEU A 742 2.41 12.93 -78.65
CA LEU A 742 2.03 11.98 -77.62
C LEU A 742 2.14 12.64 -76.22
N PRO A 743 1.55 12.04 -75.18
CA PRO A 743 1.78 12.44 -73.79
C PRO A 743 3.28 12.46 -73.43
N SER A 744 3.64 13.28 -72.44
CA SER A 744 5.04 13.47 -72.03
C SER A 744 5.65 12.19 -71.46
N GLU A 745 6.95 11.98 -71.70
CA GLU A 745 7.65 10.82 -71.14
C GLU A 745 7.57 10.78 -69.60
N SER A 746 7.51 11.94 -68.94
CA SER A 746 7.37 12.05 -67.49
C SER A 746 5.99 11.56 -67.02
N MET A 747 4.91 11.88 -67.74
CA MET A 747 3.58 11.35 -67.44
C MET A 747 3.53 9.82 -67.66
N VAL A 748 4.14 9.32 -68.74
CA VAL A 748 4.26 7.87 -68.99
C VAL A 748 5.07 7.16 -67.87
N LYS A 749 6.16 7.77 -67.38
CA LYS A 749 6.94 7.25 -66.23
C LYS A 749 6.11 7.23 -64.94
N MET A 750 5.41 8.33 -64.62
CA MET A 750 4.50 8.42 -63.47
C MET A 750 3.42 7.33 -63.51
N ILE A 751 2.82 7.07 -64.68
CA ILE A 751 1.79 6.04 -64.85
C ILE A 751 2.37 4.62 -64.70
N TYR A 752 3.60 4.36 -65.17
CA TYR A 752 4.27 3.07 -64.92
C TYR A 752 4.57 2.85 -63.42
N GLU A 753 5.03 3.87 -62.68
CA GLU A 753 5.20 3.73 -61.22
C GLU A 753 3.85 3.60 -60.49
N MET A 754 2.80 4.30 -60.94
CA MET A 754 1.44 4.11 -60.42
C MET A 754 0.93 2.67 -60.65
N ASN A 755 1.24 2.07 -61.80
CA ASN A 755 0.94 0.65 -62.07
C ASN A 755 1.75 -0.29 -61.17
N ARG A 756 3.02 0.01 -60.87
CA ARG A 756 3.82 -0.76 -59.91
C ARG A 756 3.31 -0.64 -58.47
N VAL A 757 2.80 0.53 -58.09
CA VAL A 757 2.14 0.77 -56.80
C VAL A 757 0.80 0.01 -56.72
N SER A 758 0.00 -0.01 -57.79
CA SER A 758 -1.23 -0.81 -57.88
C SER A 758 -0.97 -2.29 -57.60
N ASN A 759 0.10 -2.86 -58.19
CA ASN A 759 0.52 -4.24 -57.96
C ASN A 759 1.02 -4.54 -56.53
N ALA A 760 1.37 -3.51 -55.76
CA ALA A 760 1.73 -3.62 -54.35
C ALA A 760 0.51 -3.51 -53.39
N PHE A 761 -0.64 -3.01 -53.86
CA PHE A 761 -1.90 -3.00 -53.13
C PHE A 761 -2.59 -4.37 -53.18
N GLN A 762 -2.01 -5.33 -52.49
CA GLN A 762 -2.49 -6.71 -52.39
C GLN A 762 -3.40 -6.89 -51.16
N SER A 763 -4.19 -7.98 -51.13
CA SER A 763 -5.06 -8.32 -50.00
C SER A 763 -4.30 -8.32 -48.66
N PRO A 764 -4.83 -7.72 -47.57
CA PRO A 764 -6.20 -7.23 -47.38
C PRO A 764 -6.47 -5.77 -47.80
N LEU A 765 -5.57 -5.10 -48.53
CA LEU A 765 -5.78 -3.72 -48.97
C LEU A 765 -6.85 -3.64 -50.09
N SER A 766 -7.81 -2.72 -49.96
CA SER A 766 -8.77 -2.43 -51.03
C SER A 766 -8.11 -1.60 -52.15
N ARG A 767 -7.50 -2.30 -53.13
CA ARG A 767 -6.82 -1.73 -54.31
C ARG A 767 -7.60 -0.56 -54.93
N HIS A 768 -8.91 -0.74 -55.13
CA HIS A 768 -9.79 0.26 -55.71
C HIS A 768 -9.80 1.56 -54.89
N ASP A 769 -10.21 1.51 -53.61
CA ASP A 769 -10.33 2.70 -52.75
C ASP A 769 -9.00 3.46 -52.60
N LEU A 770 -7.88 2.73 -52.55
CA LEU A 770 -6.54 3.32 -52.48
C LEU A 770 -6.16 4.02 -53.79
N LEU A 771 -6.53 3.49 -54.95
CA LEU A 771 -6.31 4.13 -56.25
C LEU A 771 -7.21 5.35 -56.46
N VAL A 772 -8.49 5.29 -56.07
CA VAL A 772 -9.39 6.46 -56.03
C VAL A 772 -8.78 7.58 -55.19
N SER A 773 -8.42 7.26 -53.94
CA SER A 773 -7.82 8.20 -52.98
C SER A 773 -6.48 8.76 -53.46
N LEU A 774 -5.67 7.95 -54.15
CA LEU A 774 -4.40 8.37 -54.74
C LEU A 774 -4.61 9.38 -55.87
N LEU A 775 -5.59 9.15 -56.74
CA LEU A 775 -5.91 10.00 -57.88
C LEU A 775 -6.52 11.34 -57.46
N ASP A 776 -7.48 11.31 -56.52
CA ASP A 776 -8.05 12.51 -55.88
C ASP A 776 -6.93 13.39 -55.30
N LEU A 777 -5.96 12.77 -54.63
CA LEU A 777 -4.84 13.49 -54.03
C LEU A 777 -3.80 13.94 -55.06
N VAL A 778 -3.59 13.21 -56.16
CA VAL A 778 -2.73 13.63 -57.29
C VAL A 778 -3.23 14.95 -57.87
N PHE A 779 -4.48 15.03 -58.30
CA PHE A 779 -5.01 16.28 -58.86
C PHE A 779 -5.11 17.39 -57.82
N SER A 780 -5.45 17.06 -56.56
CA SER A 780 -5.41 18.04 -55.46
C SER A 780 -4.00 18.59 -55.21
N THR A 781 -2.96 17.76 -55.33
CA THR A 781 -1.55 18.16 -55.21
C THR A 781 -1.10 19.02 -56.39
N MET A 782 -1.49 18.67 -57.63
CA MET A 782 -1.23 19.50 -58.80
C MET A 782 -1.89 20.89 -58.72
N SER A 783 -3.03 21.01 -58.04
CA SER A 783 -3.69 22.29 -57.73
C SER A 783 -3.06 23.09 -56.57
N GLU A 784 -2.06 22.57 -55.85
CA GLU A 784 -1.40 23.33 -54.78
C GLU A 784 -0.57 24.50 -55.34
N LYS A 785 -0.79 25.72 -54.83
CA LYS A 785 -0.16 26.98 -55.28
C LYS A 785 1.35 26.92 -55.49
N ARG A 786 2.06 26.09 -54.72
CA ARG A 786 3.52 25.87 -54.82
C ARG A 786 4.01 25.36 -56.18
N PHE A 787 3.13 24.81 -57.02
CA PHE A 787 3.44 24.42 -58.40
C PHE A 787 3.06 25.49 -59.45
N TRP A 788 2.47 26.61 -59.01
CA TRP A 788 1.98 27.72 -59.84
C TRP A 788 2.65 29.06 -59.53
N GLU A 789 3.34 29.17 -58.39
CA GLU A 789 4.11 30.32 -57.94
C GLU A 789 5.62 29.98 -57.97
N THR A 790 6.45 30.92 -58.41
CA THR A 790 7.92 30.78 -58.43
C THR A 790 8.57 32.03 -57.82
N ASP A 791 9.87 31.97 -57.50
CA ASP A 791 10.66 33.11 -56.98
C ASP A 791 10.61 34.38 -57.86
N LYS A 792 10.13 34.27 -59.10
CA LYS A 792 10.03 35.34 -60.10
C LYS A 792 8.59 35.67 -60.50
N GLY A 793 7.61 35.22 -59.71
CA GLY A 793 6.17 35.42 -59.94
C GLY A 793 5.44 34.15 -60.42
N PRO A 794 4.21 34.27 -60.95
CA PRO A 794 3.43 33.12 -61.39
C PRO A 794 4.11 32.36 -62.54
N ARG A 795 3.93 31.03 -62.55
CA ARG A 795 4.55 30.10 -63.49
C ARG A 795 4.21 30.46 -64.93
N ARG A 796 5.25 30.50 -65.78
CA ARG A 796 5.10 30.85 -67.19
C ARG A 796 4.76 29.62 -68.02
N PHE A 797 3.84 29.80 -68.96
CA PHE A 797 3.37 28.75 -69.85
C PHE A 797 3.57 29.16 -71.32
N GLY A 798 4.14 28.25 -72.11
CA GLY A 798 4.28 28.41 -73.56
C GLY A 798 3.14 27.72 -74.33
N PHE A 799 2.99 28.06 -75.62
CA PHE A 799 1.86 27.59 -76.44
C PHE A 799 1.80 26.05 -76.56
N ALA A 800 2.94 25.39 -76.77
CA ALA A 800 3.02 23.94 -76.72
C ALA A 800 2.87 23.41 -75.28
N GLY A 801 3.46 24.09 -74.29
CA GLY A 801 3.47 23.62 -72.89
C GLY A 801 2.08 23.40 -72.30
N VAL A 802 1.13 24.32 -72.53
CA VAL A 802 -0.26 24.16 -72.07
C VAL A 802 -0.92 22.96 -72.74
N GLN A 803 -0.71 22.77 -74.04
CA GLN A 803 -1.35 21.71 -74.81
C GLN A 803 -0.82 20.32 -74.44
N HIS A 804 0.46 20.20 -74.10
CA HIS A 804 0.99 18.96 -73.53
C HIS A 804 0.45 18.69 -72.12
N LEU A 805 0.28 19.71 -71.26
CA LEU A 805 -0.34 19.51 -69.94
C LEU A 805 -1.81 19.06 -70.04
N VAL A 806 -2.58 19.61 -70.99
CA VAL A 806 -3.96 19.15 -71.26
C VAL A 806 -3.96 17.72 -71.81
N LEU A 807 -3.05 17.38 -72.74
CA LEU A 807 -2.91 16.03 -73.28
C LEU A 807 -2.52 15.01 -72.20
N ASP A 808 -1.57 15.35 -71.32
CA ASP A 808 -1.13 14.53 -70.18
C ASP A 808 -2.29 14.25 -69.21
N ILE A 809 -3.15 15.24 -68.95
CA ILE A 809 -4.30 15.09 -68.04
C ILE A 809 -5.43 14.27 -68.68
N HIS A 810 -5.75 14.48 -69.97
CA HIS A 810 -6.69 13.62 -70.69
C HIS A 810 -6.20 12.15 -70.73
N PHE A 811 -4.91 11.94 -70.98
CA PHE A 811 -4.31 10.60 -70.99
C PHE A 811 -4.35 9.91 -69.61
N LEU A 812 -4.04 10.65 -68.53
CA LEU A 812 -4.16 10.13 -67.16
C LEU A 812 -5.61 9.78 -66.82
N LEU A 813 -6.57 10.68 -67.09
CA LEU A 813 -7.99 10.42 -66.85
C LEU A 813 -8.48 9.19 -67.62
N GLN A 814 -8.12 9.04 -68.90
CA GLN A 814 -8.55 7.91 -69.73
C GLN A 814 -8.05 6.56 -69.17
N ILE A 815 -6.79 6.49 -68.72
CA ILE A 815 -6.22 5.28 -68.10
C ILE A 815 -6.85 4.98 -66.73
N THR A 816 -7.20 6.01 -65.96
CA THR A 816 -7.82 5.87 -64.64
C THR A 816 -9.34 5.80 -64.66
N SER A 817 -9.97 5.79 -65.83
CA SER A 817 -11.44 5.85 -66.01
C SER A 817 -12.21 4.74 -65.27
N SER A 818 -11.56 3.61 -64.97
CA SER A 818 -12.08 2.50 -64.17
C SER A 818 -12.23 2.81 -62.66
N PHE A 819 -11.55 3.83 -62.14
CA PHE A 819 -11.56 4.26 -60.73
C PHE A 819 -11.53 5.80 -60.55
N ALA A 820 -11.77 6.58 -61.60
CA ALA A 820 -11.77 8.04 -61.54
C ALA A 820 -13.02 8.55 -60.81
N SER A 821 -12.83 9.31 -59.73
CA SER A 821 -13.94 9.94 -59.02
C SER A 821 -14.45 11.19 -59.75
N GLU A 822 -15.69 11.61 -59.45
CA GLU A 822 -16.23 12.89 -59.91
C GLU A 822 -15.38 14.07 -59.39
N LEU A 823 -14.83 13.95 -58.17
CA LEU A 823 -13.93 14.95 -57.58
C LEU A 823 -12.57 14.99 -58.28
N ALA A 824 -11.94 13.85 -58.59
CA ALA A 824 -10.72 13.77 -59.39
C ALA A 824 -10.92 14.44 -60.76
N THR A 825 -12.04 14.13 -61.41
CA THR A 825 -12.42 14.70 -62.71
C THR A 825 -12.65 16.20 -62.62
N GLN A 826 -13.31 16.70 -61.55
CA GLN A 826 -13.44 18.14 -61.30
C GLN A 826 -12.07 18.81 -61.08
N ARG A 827 -11.20 18.24 -60.22
CA ARG A 827 -9.87 18.80 -59.93
C ARG A 827 -8.97 18.79 -61.16
N ALA A 828 -9.02 17.76 -62.00
CA ALA A 828 -8.31 17.70 -63.27
C ALA A 828 -8.75 18.84 -64.22
N ASN A 829 -10.05 19.10 -64.31
CA ASN A 829 -10.58 20.23 -65.07
C ASN A 829 -10.16 21.59 -64.48
N GLU A 830 -10.11 21.74 -63.15
CA GLU A 830 -9.59 22.95 -62.49
C GLU A 830 -8.09 23.18 -62.80
N VAL A 831 -7.26 22.13 -62.84
CA VAL A 831 -5.84 22.21 -63.25
C VAL A 831 -5.71 22.68 -64.71
N CYS A 832 -6.47 22.08 -65.63
CA CYS A 832 -6.51 22.47 -67.04
C CYS A 832 -6.96 23.94 -67.21
N GLU A 833 -8.03 24.35 -66.52
CA GLU A 833 -8.54 25.72 -66.58
C GLU A 833 -7.54 26.72 -65.97
N HIS A 834 -6.83 26.35 -64.89
CA HIS A 834 -5.81 27.21 -64.30
C HIS A 834 -4.61 27.41 -65.22
N ALA A 835 -4.16 26.36 -65.92
CA ALA A 835 -3.12 26.45 -66.96
C ALA A 835 -3.54 27.35 -68.13
N LEU A 836 -4.77 27.19 -68.62
CA LEU A 836 -5.32 28.02 -69.70
C LEU A 836 -5.43 29.49 -69.28
N ARG A 837 -5.96 29.78 -68.08
CA ARG A 837 -6.01 31.14 -67.51
C ARG A 837 -4.61 31.74 -67.35
N ALA A 838 -3.65 30.98 -66.84
CA ALA A 838 -2.28 31.43 -66.67
C ALA A 838 -1.63 31.78 -68.03
N TYR A 839 -1.89 30.99 -69.07
CA TYR A 839 -1.41 31.26 -70.43
C TYR A 839 -2.05 32.51 -71.06
N PHE A 840 -3.38 32.63 -71.03
CA PHE A 840 -4.07 33.80 -71.60
C PHE A 840 -3.74 35.09 -70.84
N GLY A 841 -3.54 35.03 -69.53
CA GLY A 841 -3.04 36.15 -68.72
C GLY A 841 -1.59 36.58 -69.00
N GLN A 842 -0.86 35.86 -69.87
CA GLN A 842 0.54 36.15 -70.22
C GLN A 842 0.72 36.73 -71.63
N LYS A 843 -0.33 36.80 -72.47
CA LYS A 843 -0.23 37.28 -73.87
C LYS A 843 -1.49 38.01 -74.34
N ASP A 844 -1.38 39.31 -74.62
CA ASP A 844 -2.47 40.13 -75.19
C ASP A 844 -2.93 39.74 -76.61
N ARG A 845 -2.17 38.85 -77.30
CA ARG A 845 -2.52 38.34 -78.63
C ARG A 845 -2.18 36.86 -78.79
N ILE A 846 -3.11 36.13 -79.38
CA ILE A 846 -3.01 34.70 -79.71
C ILE A 846 -2.76 34.58 -81.21
N ASN A 847 -1.61 34.02 -81.61
CA ASN A 847 -1.25 33.90 -83.03
C ASN A 847 -1.74 32.59 -83.70
N SER A 848 -2.27 31.65 -82.92
CA SER A 848 -2.67 30.31 -83.38
C SER A 848 -3.73 29.72 -82.44
N PRO A 849 -4.79 29.07 -82.97
CA PRO A 849 -5.82 28.46 -82.13
C PRO A 849 -5.28 27.25 -81.35
N LEU A 850 -5.92 26.93 -80.22
CA LEU A 850 -5.68 25.68 -79.51
C LEU A 850 -6.30 24.50 -80.28
N LYS A 851 -5.81 23.27 -80.03
CA LYS A 851 -6.44 22.04 -80.52
C LYS A 851 -7.81 21.80 -79.86
N THR A 852 -8.69 21.06 -80.54
CA THR A 852 -10.05 20.70 -80.09
C THR A 852 -10.05 19.49 -79.14
N GLY A 853 -11.14 19.29 -78.37
CA GLY A 853 -11.32 18.11 -77.51
C GLY A 853 -11.06 16.79 -78.24
N ASP A 854 -11.76 16.59 -79.37
CA ASP A 854 -11.56 15.49 -80.33
C ASP A 854 -10.10 15.17 -80.69
N TRP A 855 -9.19 16.15 -80.63
CA TRP A 855 -7.78 15.94 -80.95
C TRP A 855 -6.99 15.43 -79.74
N TYR A 856 -7.30 15.89 -78.52
CA TYR A 856 -6.71 15.36 -77.29
C TYR A 856 -7.18 13.93 -77.04
N ASP A 857 -8.48 13.67 -77.15
CA ASP A 857 -9.08 12.37 -76.82
C ASP A 857 -8.52 11.26 -77.73
N ARG A 858 -8.51 11.49 -79.06
CA ARG A 858 -7.93 10.54 -80.04
C ARG A 858 -6.42 10.32 -79.85
N ARG A 859 -5.70 11.25 -79.21
CA ARG A 859 -4.25 11.12 -78.92
C ARG A 859 -3.99 10.48 -77.55
N ALA A 860 -4.90 10.65 -76.59
CA ALA A 860 -4.94 9.85 -75.39
C ALA A 860 -5.21 8.37 -75.74
N ASP A 861 -6.25 8.08 -76.53
CA ASP A 861 -6.58 6.72 -76.99
C ASP A 861 -5.40 6.03 -77.70
N ALA A 862 -4.79 6.72 -78.68
CA ALA A 862 -3.63 6.18 -79.40
C ALA A 862 -2.40 5.93 -78.49
N ALA A 863 -2.27 6.66 -77.38
CA ALA A 863 -1.23 6.44 -76.38
C ALA A 863 -1.60 5.30 -75.40
N VAL A 864 -2.89 5.08 -75.13
CA VAL A 864 -3.40 3.94 -74.36
C VAL A 864 -3.13 2.64 -75.13
N ASP A 865 -3.51 2.57 -76.40
CA ASP A 865 -3.24 1.41 -77.28
C ASP A 865 -1.75 1.05 -77.33
N LEU A 866 -0.88 2.07 -77.42
CA LEU A 866 0.58 1.91 -77.45
C LEU A 866 1.16 1.35 -76.14
N HIS A 867 0.46 1.46 -75.01
CA HIS A 867 0.97 1.11 -73.68
C HIS A 867 0.12 0.05 -72.94
N HIS A 868 -1.03 -0.35 -73.47
CA HIS A 868 -2.01 -1.27 -72.86
C HIS A 868 -1.38 -2.52 -72.24
N VAL A 869 -0.49 -3.20 -72.98
CA VAL A 869 0.21 -4.43 -72.58
C VAL A 869 1.05 -4.27 -71.29
N LYS A 870 1.41 -3.04 -70.91
CA LYS A 870 2.20 -2.72 -69.71
C LYS A 870 1.36 -2.17 -68.54
N LEU A 871 0.04 -2.01 -68.70
CA LEU A 871 -0.83 -1.26 -67.79
C LEU A 871 -2.01 -2.06 -67.20
N GLY A 872 -2.08 -3.38 -67.40
CA GLY A 872 -3.21 -4.23 -67.01
C GLY A 872 -3.71 -4.08 -65.56
N ALA A 873 -2.81 -3.86 -64.60
CA ALA A 873 -3.17 -3.69 -63.19
C ALA A 873 -3.77 -2.30 -62.84
N LEU A 874 -3.85 -1.37 -63.81
CA LEU A 874 -4.66 -0.15 -63.73
C LEU A 874 -5.95 -0.24 -64.57
N THR A 875 -5.87 -0.83 -65.77
CA THR A 875 -7.04 -0.95 -66.67
C THR A 875 -8.08 -1.96 -66.16
N GLY A 876 -7.69 -2.89 -65.29
CA GLY A 876 -8.59 -3.83 -64.62
C GLY A 876 -8.49 -5.28 -65.11
N GLU A 877 -7.66 -5.55 -66.13
CA GLU A 877 -7.40 -6.89 -66.64
C GLU A 877 -6.28 -7.60 -65.84
N ALA A 878 -6.63 -8.09 -64.65
CA ALA A 878 -5.85 -9.00 -63.82
C ALA A 878 -6.76 -9.77 -62.84
#